data_AF-A0AAD4FQG6-F1
#
_entry.id   AF-A0AAD4FQG6-F1
#
_cell.length_a   1.000
_cell.length_b   1.000
_cell.length_c   1.000
_cell.angle_alpha   90.00
_cell.angle_beta   90.00
_cell.angle_gamma   90.00
#
_symmetry.space_group_name_H-M   'P 1'
#
loop_
_entity.id
_entity.type
_entity.pdbx_description
1 polymer ?
#
loop_
_entity_poly.entity_id
_entity_poly.type
_entity_poly.pdbx_seq_one_letter_code
_entity_poly.pdbx_strand_id
1 'polypeptide(L)'
;MLFNFKGLRSLSRQNIHRHNYKKSDLMMLLAGMSSASAFAGEMVESKSFKNQVMPLQSSVSVESSLFDKASSGQICGTDTNLQNWDLLQKENAREALLPSSLTSQIQQRMAQASDDAALNGNGVAGRYYIPVVVHVYGDRYNCETGTYCLTEQKIIEGLNKTNEDFRGLITDDGPISAQFQAIRENLDIEFVLAKKDPSGNVTNGIVRHAEKAGYGDGEKADAQIAADAWDNFKYMNIYIQHDLYADGKTNNSGVAWYPQVSMSDAGLARVVYNGDYVGANTNENFRSVLTHEFGHWLNLPHTFDGEICTVHSQAFCSATGDGSCDTPQMSSSILQNNAQNCLGEATNTENFMHYSDNYAMYTQDQVKRMTAALHSAARATLWSNNNLIAVGLEELTSNADHPWDGIGGDPKPQGTTVQTFTNISAQKGEVDNFALTVPEGTEAVAFYLDGYDEDPDMYVSKGTVPTKTGDNWNADFISFRSAGSPELVTLSAPSSADTYHAAVDAFSAYSNATLSVITAQDSTLCNGCERVFLTEVKDLASAKGAPVKTYQYQIPADAVRTVAVMPGGYQGDPDAYMSMNATPDKTTYDCGPFSAPRLSEYCEFGAGGGTLNIMIDPFLEYSGASLVVYYERQAGSGLPIAQANGDYSALIGEDISFSSAGSNDSDGSITSYLWAFGDGATSTLANPTHRYQLAGSYNASLQVTDNDGNTATDSANVTVSTSNQAPVANANGPYAVELGKAIVFSSAGSSDPDGTITDYAWAFGDGQTSTSANPTHTYTAAGNYSTTLTVTDNLGLTNTSTAQVTVSESSYCEASGNTRYEWIANVQSGSFTNPSQGVGYQDFTNKVIELTEGNNTLTLTAGGTYTEHWVAWLDSNNDGTFSENEKVLTGVSGKGAVSGQLTVPAGLVGQSLILRVAMKYSSAANSACGNIGDGEVEDYTILVKSGETPPPVTAVSNACLTQSPITGGRLEAGTASCLGGNGTLWLSLADVSAAQSVAITTAHGQGNLEVFYKNGGWPSESDYDATSNSGTHTECIYVPAGTQHWSYFKINGDATNTSIIVDFDTASCRQ
;
A
#
# COMPACT_ATOMS: atom_id res chain seq x y z
N MET A 1 -6.57 -42.20 51.55
CA MET A 1 -6.02 -41.52 52.74
C MET A 1 -5.74 -40.07 52.37
N LEU A 2 -6.01 -39.14 53.30
CA LEU A 2 -5.30 -37.88 53.56
C LEU A 2 -4.86 -37.02 52.33
N PHE A 3 -5.66 -36.05 51.87
CA PHE A 3 -5.89 -34.68 52.42
C PHE A 3 -4.70 -33.69 52.21
N ASN A 4 -4.88 -32.39 51.89
CA ASN A 4 -5.94 -31.69 51.13
C ASN A 4 -5.58 -30.19 50.90
N PHE A 5 -5.99 -29.62 49.76
CA PHE A 5 -6.55 -28.27 49.51
C PHE A 5 -6.10 -26.96 50.25
N LYS A 6 -6.07 -25.86 49.45
CA LYS A 6 -6.19 -24.40 49.79
C LYS A 6 -4.95 -23.73 50.45
N GLY A 7 -4.68 -22.43 50.28
CA GLY A 7 -5.26 -21.41 49.37
C GLY A 7 -5.77 -20.11 50.03
N LEU A 8 -5.88 -19.05 49.22
CA LEU A 8 -6.61 -17.76 49.41
C LEU A 8 -5.95 -16.59 50.19
N ARG A 9 -5.99 -15.41 49.52
CA ARG A 9 -6.27 -14.04 50.05
C ARG A 9 -5.20 -13.28 50.86
N SER A 10 -5.18 -11.94 50.93
CA SER A 10 -5.64 -10.84 50.01
C SER A 10 -5.40 -9.45 50.67
N LEU A 11 -5.47 -8.35 49.90
CA LEU A 11 -5.66 -6.94 50.34
C LEU A 11 -4.44 -6.30 51.07
N SER A 12 -4.19 -4.97 50.99
CA SER A 12 -4.68 -3.90 50.10
C SER A 12 -3.93 -2.57 50.31
N ARG A 13 -3.92 -1.69 49.28
CA ARG A 13 -4.09 -0.19 49.33
C ARG A 13 -3.20 0.67 50.28
N GLN A 14 -2.83 1.93 49.97
CA GLN A 14 -2.76 2.75 48.74
C GLN A 14 -2.16 4.13 49.10
N ASN A 15 -1.50 4.83 48.15
CA ASN A 15 -1.38 6.31 48.07
C ASN A 15 -0.60 7.04 49.23
N ILE A 16 -0.16 8.32 49.16
CA ILE A 16 -0.41 9.43 48.21
C ILE A 16 0.73 10.52 48.24
N HIS A 17 0.99 11.20 47.10
CA HIS A 17 1.58 12.57 46.93
C HIS A 17 3.00 12.95 47.50
N ARG A 18 3.63 14.09 47.15
CA ARG A 18 3.89 14.81 45.85
C ARG A 18 4.87 16.01 46.08
N HIS A 19 5.53 16.49 45.01
CA HIS A 19 6.16 17.83 44.81
C HIS A 19 7.51 18.26 45.44
N ASN A 20 8.52 18.41 44.56
CA ASN A 20 9.31 19.61 44.19
C ASN A 20 9.84 20.62 45.26
N TYR A 21 11.13 21.02 45.16
CA TYR A 21 11.55 22.28 44.49
C TYR A 21 13.09 22.38 44.22
N LYS A 22 13.60 23.54 43.78
CA LYS A 22 14.84 23.74 42.97
C LYS A 22 16.08 24.32 43.70
N LYS A 23 17.26 24.03 43.12
CA LYS A 23 18.49 24.86 42.91
C LYS A 23 19.17 25.62 44.08
N SER A 24 20.51 25.50 44.10
CA SER A 24 21.43 26.67 44.01
C SER A 24 22.87 26.24 43.60
N ASP A 25 23.58 27.11 42.87
CA ASP A 25 24.93 26.91 42.32
C ASP A 25 26.01 27.66 43.15
N LEU A 26 27.32 27.55 42.79
CA LEU A 26 28.21 28.68 42.39
C LEU A 26 29.73 28.61 42.81
N MET A 27 30.63 28.38 41.83
CA MET A 27 32.02 28.94 41.63
C MET A 27 33.14 28.78 42.70
N MET A 28 34.45 29.14 42.53
CA MET A 28 35.54 29.23 41.48
C MET A 28 36.84 29.73 42.25
N LEU A 29 38.10 29.96 41.78
CA LEU A 29 38.90 29.83 40.52
C LEU A 29 40.43 29.83 40.88
N LEU A 30 41.34 29.56 39.91
CA LEU A 30 42.80 29.97 39.84
C LEU A 30 43.79 29.35 40.88
N ALA A 31 45.12 29.26 40.65
CA ALA A 31 45.97 29.26 39.44
C ALA A 31 47.44 28.85 39.77
N GLY A 32 48.25 28.52 38.77
CA GLY A 32 49.72 28.41 38.91
C GLY A 32 50.43 27.80 37.68
N MET A 33 51.39 28.51 37.08
CA MET A 33 52.16 28.09 35.89
C MET A 33 53.67 28.04 36.19
N SER A 34 54.44 27.13 35.57
CA SER A 34 55.79 27.43 35.02
C SER A 34 56.52 26.25 34.34
N SER A 35 56.74 26.38 33.02
CA SER A 35 57.99 26.07 32.26
C SER A 35 58.89 24.84 32.56
N ALA A 36 58.85 23.87 31.62
CA ALA A 36 59.92 23.56 30.64
C ALA A 36 61.25 22.84 30.99
N SER A 37 61.65 21.96 30.04
CA SER A 37 63.01 21.64 29.54
C SER A 37 63.83 20.43 30.06
N ALA A 38 64.08 19.51 29.09
CA ALA A 38 65.39 19.00 28.66
C ALA A 38 66.03 17.69 29.22
N PHE A 39 66.19 16.74 28.28
CA PHE A 39 67.36 15.87 28.01
C PHE A 39 67.71 14.61 28.85
N ALA A 40 67.60 13.47 28.15
CA ALA A 40 68.53 12.32 28.06
C ALA A 40 68.88 11.43 29.27
N GLY A 41 68.88 10.11 29.01
CA GLY A 41 69.42 9.05 29.87
C GLY A 41 69.21 7.67 29.23
N GLU A 42 70.28 6.92 28.97
CA GLU A 42 70.25 5.68 28.18
C GLU A 42 70.18 4.38 29.01
N MET A 43 69.64 3.33 28.38
CA MET A 43 70.06 1.92 28.40
C MET A 43 70.10 1.05 29.69
N VAL A 44 69.35 -0.05 29.60
CA VAL A 44 69.80 -1.48 29.70
C VAL A 44 70.52 -1.96 30.98
N GLU A 45 69.79 -2.72 31.81
CA GLU A 45 70.04 -4.14 32.17
C GLU A 45 68.93 -4.59 33.16
N SER A 46 68.76 -5.87 33.54
CA SER A 46 68.49 -7.13 32.83
C SER A 46 68.27 -8.23 33.90
N LYS A 47 67.81 -9.44 33.51
CA LYS A 47 67.78 -10.70 34.33
C LYS A 47 66.78 -10.74 35.51
N SER A 48 66.35 -11.89 36.04
CA SER A 48 66.16 -13.28 35.53
C SER A 48 65.54 -14.17 36.65
N PHE A 49 65.23 -15.45 36.34
CA PHE A 49 64.96 -16.60 37.26
C PHE A 49 63.62 -16.56 38.07
N LYS A 50 62.90 -17.67 38.31
CA LYS A 50 62.95 -19.12 37.97
C LYS A 50 61.51 -19.56 37.57
N ASN A 51 61.21 -20.57 36.73
CA ASN A 51 61.75 -21.92 36.47
C ASN A 51 61.24 -23.02 37.44
N GLN A 52 61.04 -24.25 36.90
CA GLN A 52 60.50 -25.51 37.45
C GLN A 52 58.96 -25.73 37.33
N VAL A 53 58.41 -26.94 37.05
CA VAL A 53 58.58 -27.96 35.95
C VAL A 53 57.99 -29.34 36.37
N MET A 54 57.07 -29.91 35.55
CA MET A 54 56.69 -31.36 35.43
C MET A 54 55.90 -32.09 36.57
N PRO A 55 55.27 -33.29 36.32
CA PRO A 55 54.62 -33.80 35.07
C PRO A 55 53.38 -34.75 35.25
N LEU A 56 52.93 -35.32 34.10
CA LEU A 56 52.28 -36.65 33.85
C LEU A 56 50.73 -36.85 33.80
N GLN A 57 50.26 -37.05 32.55
CA GLN A 57 49.34 -38.10 32.04
C GLN A 57 47.93 -38.37 32.65
N SER A 58 46.89 -38.16 31.83
CA SER A 58 46.10 -39.26 31.22
C SER A 58 45.27 -38.75 30.02
N SER A 59 44.78 -39.65 29.16
CA SER A 59 44.16 -39.34 27.85
C SER A 59 42.62 -39.46 27.80
N VAL A 60 41.95 -38.51 27.15
CA VAL A 60 40.66 -38.68 26.44
C VAL A 60 40.72 -37.86 25.13
N SER A 61 39.93 -38.25 24.12
CA SER A 61 39.94 -37.72 22.74
C SER A 61 38.84 -36.69 22.45
N VAL A 62 39.19 -35.70 21.62
CA VAL A 62 38.34 -34.95 20.65
C VAL A 62 36.97 -34.44 21.15
N GLU A 63 36.87 -33.12 21.30
CA GLU A 63 35.86 -32.33 20.57
C GLU A 63 36.35 -30.88 20.39
N SER A 64 35.64 -30.06 19.62
CA SER A 64 36.11 -28.77 19.10
C SER A 64 35.92 -27.59 20.08
N SER A 65 36.79 -26.59 19.97
CA SER A 65 36.53 -25.23 20.46
C SER A 65 37.05 -24.22 19.44
N LEU A 66 36.12 -23.50 18.82
CA LEU A 66 36.38 -22.37 17.92
C LEU A 66 37.05 -21.20 18.67
N PHE A 67 37.63 -20.28 17.88
CA PHE A 67 37.95 -18.87 18.19
C PHE A 67 37.71 -18.41 19.64
N ASP A 68 38.78 -18.03 20.36
CA ASP A 68 38.90 -16.64 20.83
C ASP A 68 40.31 -16.25 21.31
N LYS A 69 40.91 -15.25 20.65
CA LYS A 69 41.35 -13.99 21.30
C LYS A 69 42.04 -13.03 20.32
N ALA A 70 41.28 -12.04 19.86
CA ALA A 70 41.85 -10.85 19.25
C ALA A 70 42.50 -9.94 20.31
N SER A 71 43.51 -9.15 19.91
CA SER A 71 44.00 -8.01 20.69
C SER A 71 44.38 -6.84 19.79
N SER A 72 43.46 -5.88 19.66
CA SER A 72 43.68 -4.47 19.28
C SER A 72 44.62 -4.18 18.10
N GLY A 73 44.04 -3.86 16.94
CA GLY A 73 44.63 -2.90 15.99
C GLY A 73 45.79 -3.38 15.12
N GLN A 74 46.04 -4.69 15.03
CA GLN A 74 46.91 -5.25 13.98
C GLN A 74 46.06 -6.06 13.01
N ILE A 75 45.95 -5.56 11.78
CA ILE A 75 45.57 -6.38 10.62
C ILE A 75 46.72 -7.38 10.44
N CYS A 76 46.39 -8.68 10.48
CA CYS A 76 47.35 -9.69 10.09
C CYS A 76 47.51 -9.59 8.56
N GLY A 77 48.76 -9.50 8.07
CA GLY A 77 49.01 -9.13 6.66
C GLY A 77 49.80 -7.83 6.45
N THR A 78 50.70 -7.46 7.37
CA THR A 78 51.79 -6.53 7.01
C THR A 78 52.74 -7.24 6.05
N ASP A 79 52.54 -6.97 4.77
CA ASP A 79 53.25 -7.51 3.60
C ASP A 79 54.78 -7.56 3.73
N THR A 80 55.39 -8.60 3.13
CA THR A 80 56.84 -8.74 2.95
C THR A 80 57.33 -8.56 1.51
N ASN A 81 56.44 -8.31 0.54
CA ASN A 81 56.74 -7.92 -0.85
C ASN A 81 57.15 -6.44 -1.00
N LEU A 82 57.58 -5.80 0.09
CA LEU A 82 58.18 -4.45 0.16
C LEU A 82 57.23 -3.28 -0.21
N GLN A 83 55.94 -3.51 -0.47
CA GLN A 83 54.97 -2.43 -0.65
C GLN A 83 54.48 -1.90 0.70
N ASN A 84 55.29 -1.00 1.25
CA ASN A 84 55.07 -0.44 2.57
C ASN A 84 53.95 0.64 2.55
N TRP A 85 52.77 0.30 3.07
CA TRP A 85 51.64 1.23 3.29
C TRP A 85 51.99 2.47 4.09
N ASP A 86 52.87 2.32 5.08
CA ASP A 86 53.39 3.38 5.93
C ASP A 86 54.49 4.19 5.20
N LEU A 87 54.94 3.77 4.01
CA LEU A 87 55.58 4.63 3.02
C LEU A 87 54.56 5.24 2.06
N LEU A 88 53.60 4.50 1.48
CA LEU A 88 52.64 5.04 0.51
C LEU A 88 51.81 6.20 1.09
N GLN A 89 51.35 6.07 2.34
CA GLN A 89 50.69 7.18 3.06
C GLN A 89 51.66 8.33 3.36
N LYS A 90 52.95 8.05 3.62
CA LYS A 90 53.98 9.09 3.77
C LYS A 90 54.42 9.69 2.43
N GLU A 91 54.20 9.03 1.31
CA GLU A 91 54.48 9.52 -0.05
C GLU A 91 53.38 10.49 -0.43
N ASN A 92 52.10 10.06 -0.34
CA ASN A 92 50.93 10.93 -0.43
C ASN A 92 51.05 12.16 0.50
N ALA A 93 51.46 11.97 1.77
CA ALA A 93 51.64 13.07 2.73
C ALA A 93 52.91 13.93 2.50
N ARG A 94 53.91 13.43 1.77
CA ARG A 94 55.15 14.16 1.42
C ARG A 94 55.00 14.92 0.12
N GLU A 95 54.22 14.41 -0.82
CA GLU A 95 53.79 15.14 -2.02
C GLU A 95 52.79 16.24 -1.66
N ALA A 96 51.91 16.01 -0.67
CA ALA A 96 51.13 17.07 -0.02
C ALA A 96 51.98 18.15 0.69
N LEU A 97 53.30 17.94 0.83
CA LEU A 97 54.27 18.92 1.35
C LEU A 97 55.21 19.49 0.26
N LEU A 98 55.04 19.14 -1.02
CA LEU A 98 55.81 19.69 -2.14
C LEU A 98 55.12 20.96 -2.73
N PRO A 99 55.78 22.14 -2.71
CA PRO A 99 55.12 23.39 -3.09
C PRO A 99 55.23 23.71 -4.59
N SER A 100 54.29 23.23 -5.40
CA SER A 100 54.09 23.74 -6.78
C SER A 100 52.63 23.76 -7.27
N SER A 101 51.92 24.83 -6.89
CA SER A 101 50.81 25.49 -7.61
C SER A 101 49.48 24.76 -7.92
N LEU A 102 49.35 23.43 -7.84
CA LEU A 102 48.04 22.76 -7.96
C LEU A 102 47.53 22.22 -6.62
N THR A 103 48.42 21.55 -5.86
CA THR A 103 48.18 21.01 -4.52
C THR A 103 47.53 22.02 -3.56
N SER A 104 47.85 23.31 -3.69
CA SER A 104 47.27 24.39 -2.89
C SER A 104 45.79 24.68 -3.17
N GLN A 105 45.27 24.39 -4.37
CA GLN A 105 43.83 24.48 -4.65
C GLN A 105 43.08 23.27 -4.09
N ILE A 106 43.66 22.08 -4.21
CA ILE A 106 43.12 20.85 -3.62
C ILE A 106 43.10 20.98 -2.09
N GLN A 107 44.19 21.44 -1.48
CA GLN A 107 44.26 21.76 -0.05
C GLN A 107 43.30 22.87 0.38
N GLN A 108 42.95 23.84 -0.47
CA GLN A 108 41.89 24.81 -0.15
C GLN A 108 40.50 24.17 -0.10
N ARG A 109 40.18 23.21 -0.98
CA ARG A 109 38.94 22.44 -0.91
C ARG A 109 38.92 21.52 0.33
N MET A 110 40.02 20.81 0.58
CA MET A 110 40.15 19.91 1.74
C MET A 110 40.16 20.68 3.08
N ALA A 111 40.74 21.88 3.14
CA ALA A 111 40.75 22.72 4.35
C ALA A 111 39.40 23.42 4.65
N GLN A 112 38.42 23.34 3.74
CA GLN A 112 37.02 23.62 4.05
C GLN A 112 36.25 22.37 4.52
N ALA A 113 36.82 21.17 4.34
CA ALA A 113 36.24 19.88 4.70
C ALA A 113 36.94 19.25 5.93
N SER A 114 37.30 20.07 6.92
CA SER A 114 37.93 19.59 8.15
C SER A 114 36.91 19.12 9.19
N ASP A 115 37.08 17.88 9.65
CA ASP A 115 36.58 17.27 10.91
C ASP A 115 35.30 16.38 10.87
N ASP A 116 34.71 16.11 9.70
CA ASP A 116 33.51 15.24 9.58
C ASP A 116 33.78 13.76 9.18
N ALA A 117 35.01 13.26 9.25
CA ALA A 117 35.31 11.85 8.97
C ALA A 117 34.62 10.84 9.92
N ALA A 118 34.05 11.31 11.04
CA ALA A 118 33.21 10.55 11.96
C ALA A 118 31.73 11.01 11.98
N LEU A 119 31.33 11.88 11.03
CA LEU A 119 30.00 12.48 10.90
C LEU A 119 29.45 12.43 9.45
N ASN A 120 30.26 12.00 8.47
CA ASN A 120 29.93 11.94 7.05
C ASN A 120 28.89 10.85 6.73
N GLY A 121 27.61 11.13 7.02
CA GLY A 121 26.48 10.59 6.27
C GLY A 121 26.48 11.16 4.85
N ASN A 122 27.37 10.63 4.01
CA ASN A 122 27.62 11.06 2.63
C ASN A 122 27.71 9.85 1.67
N GLY A 123 27.00 8.77 2.01
CA GLY A 123 26.75 7.53 1.27
C GLY A 123 25.59 6.81 1.96
N VAL A 124 24.77 6.05 1.22
CA VAL A 124 23.58 5.38 1.80
C VAL A 124 24.06 4.45 2.93
N ALA A 125 23.28 4.30 4.00
CA ALA A 125 23.73 3.67 5.24
C ALA A 125 24.02 2.15 5.10
N GLY A 126 25.17 1.82 4.51
CA GLY A 126 25.59 0.48 4.12
C GLY A 126 26.22 0.43 2.71
N ARG A 127 25.81 1.31 1.78
CA ARG A 127 26.11 1.22 0.34
C ARG A 127 26.97 2.36 -0.20
N TYR A 128 27.88 2.02 -1.13
CA TYR A 128 28.67 2.97 -1.93
C TYR A 128 28.18 3.02 -3.38
N TYR A 129 27.98 4.22 -3.93
CA TYR A 129 27.75 4.41 -5.37
C TYR A 129 29.01 5.00 -6.02
N ILE A 130 29.53 4.33 -7.05
CA ILE A 130 30.72 4.76 -7.80
C ILE A 130 30.31 5.17 -9.21
N PRO A 131 30.45 6.45 -9.58
CA PRO A 131 30.25 6.89 -10.96
C PRO A 131 31.33 6.31 -11.87
N VAL A 132 30.94 5.64 -12.95
CA VAL A 132 31.87 5.09 -13.95
C VAL A 132 31.71 5.78 -15.30
N VAL A 133 32.78 5.76 -16.08
CA VAL A 133 32.79 6.15 -17.50
C VAL A 133 33.54 5.09 -18.30
N VAL A 134 33.00 4.72 -19.46
CA VAL A 134 33.50 3.61 -20.30
C VAL A 134 33.96 4.13 -21.65
N HIS A 135 35.28 4.10 -21.86
CA HIS A 135 35.96 4.60 -23.05
C HIS A 135 36.19 3.43 -24.03
N VAL A 136 35.42 3.36 -25.12
CA VAL A 136 35.43 2.24 -26.08
C VAL A 136 36.25 2.60 -27.32
N TYR A 137 37.29 1.83 -27.62
CA TYR A 137 38.22 2.12 -28.72
C TYR A 137 38.04 1.18 -29.91
N GLY A 138 37.94 1.76 -31.12
CA GLY A 138 38.03 1.03 -32.38
C GLY A 138 36.69 0.53 -32.96
N ASP A 139 36.64 0.47 -34.29
CA ASP A 139 35.46 0.10 -35.09
C ASP A 139 34.97 -1.34 -34.81
N ARG A 140 35.83 -2.18 -34.22
CA ARG A 140 35.51 -3.55 -33.75
C ARG A 140 34.46 -3.56 -32.64
N TYR A 141 34.44 -2.51 -31.82
CA TYR A 141 33.58 -2.37 -30.65
C TYR A 141 32.57 -1.23 -30.81
N ASN A 142 32.95 -0.18 -31.54
CA ASN A 142 32.10 0.96 -31.90
C ASN A 142 31.23 0.64 -33.14
N CYS A 143 30.39 -0.39 -32.99
CA CYS A 143 29.44 -0.85 -33.98
C CYS A 143 28.10 -1.23 -33.31
N GLU A 144 27.02 -1.23 -34.09
CA GLU A 144 25.65 -1.46 -33.59
C GLU A 144 25.29 -2.96 -33.57
N THR A 145 25.79 -3.74 -34.54
CA THR A 145 25.39 -5.15 -34.71
C THR A 145 26.57 -6.07 -35.04
N GLY A 146 26.75 -7.11 -34.24
CA GLY A 146 27.81 -8.11 -34.40
C GLY A 146 28.26 -8.70 -33.07
N THR A 147 28.95 -9.84 -33.12
CA THR A 147 29.41 -10.56 -31.91
C THR A 147 30.26 -9.67 -31.01
N TYR A 148 31.26 -8.98 -31.57
CA TYR A 148 32.19 -8.16 -30.79
C TYR A 148 31.68 -6.75 -30.49
N CYS A 149 30.59 -6.29 -31.12
CA CYS A 149 30.07 -4.94 -30.93
C CYS A 149 29.66 -4.70 -29.48
N LEU A 150 30.06 -3.55 -28.93
CA LEU A 150 29.79 -3.13 -27.55
C LEU A 150 28.69 -2.08 -27.56
N THR A 151 27.45 -2.55 -27.62
CA THR A 151 26.25 -1.75 -27.41
C THR A 151 26.22 -1.20 -25.98
N GLU A 152 25.39 -0.17 -25.75
CA GLU A 152 25.17 0.37 -24.40
C GLU A 152 24.62 -0.71 -23.46
N GLN A 153 23.64 -1.50 -23.92
CA GLN A 153 23.13 -2.69 -23.22
C GLN A 153 24.25 -3.62 -22.71
N LYS A 154 25.21 -4.06 -23.54
CA LYS A 154 26.26 -5.01 -23.08
C LYS A 154 27.17 -4.41 -22.01
N ILE A 155 27.40 -3.10 -22.06
CA ILE A 155 28.19 -2.38 -21.06
C ILE A 155 27.41 -2.28 -19.75
N ILE A 156 26.11 -2.00 -19.81
CA ILE A 156 25.19 -2.03 -18.67
C ILE A 156 25.09 -3.45 -18.07
N GLU A 157 24.94 -4.49 -18.89
CA GLU A 157 24.88 -5.89 -18.45
C GLU A 157 26.17 -6.30 -17.72
N GLY A 158 27.35 -5.95 -18.25
CA GLY A 158 28.63 -6.20 -17.59
C GLY A 158 28.78 -5.48 -16.25
N LEU A 159 28.34 -4.22 -16.16
CA LEU A 159 28.34 -3.47 -14.90
C LEU A 159 27.32 -4.03 -13.90
N ASN A 160 26.11 -4.35 -14.33
CA ASN A 160 25.08 -4.95 -13.46
C ASN A 160 25.52 -6.30 -12.91
N LYS A 161 26.14 -7.16 -13.72
CA LYS A 161 26.71 -8.43 -13.23
C LYS A 161 27.92 -8.22 -12.31
N THR A 162 28.71 -7.17 -12.50
CA THR A 162 29.75 -6.76 -11.53
C THR A 162 29.11 -6.31 -10.20
N ASN A 163 28.00 -5.57 -10.25
CA ASN A 163 27.26 -5.14 -9.06
C ASN A 163 26.66 -6.34 -8.30
N GLU A 164 26.16 -7.36 -9.02
CA GLU A 164 25.72 -8.64 -8.42
C GLU A 164 26.86 -9.38 -7.71
N ASP A 165 28.07 -9.44 -8.28
CA ASP A 165 29.26 -10.05 -7.65
C ASP A 165 29.64 -9.36 -6.33
N PHE A 166 29.76 -8.04 -6.35
CA PHE A 166 30.19 -7.25 -5.19
C PHE A 166 29.18 -7.32 -4.04
N ARG A 167 27.89 -7.16 -4.35
CA ARG A 167 26.77 -7.23 -3.40
C ARG A 167 26.45 -8.69 -3.02
N GLY A 168 26.93 -9.65 -3.81
CA GLY A 168 26.77 -11.10 -3.67
C GLY A 168 25.33 -11.59 -3.81
N LEU A 169 24.57 -10.99 -4.75
CA LEU A 169 23.15 -11.24 -5.02
C LEU A 169 22.91 -12.43 -5.98
N ILE A 170 23.89 -13.33 -6.09
CA ILE A 170 23.98 -14.33 -7.14
C ILE A 170 23.30 -15.63 -6.77
N THR A 171 22.58 -16.20 -7.73
CA THR A 171 21.84 -17.47 -7.65
C THR A 171 22.57 -18.66 -8.26
N ASP A 172 23.47 -18.45 -9.21
CA ASP A 172 23.82 -19.47 -10.23
C ASP A 172 25.06 -20.32 -9.89
N ASP A 173 25.97 -19.82 -9.05
CA ASP A 173 27.25 -20.49 -8.73
C ASP A 173 27.08 -21.77 -7.87
N GLY A 174 25.88 -22.00 -7.35
CA GLY A 174 25.59 -23.01 -6.32
C GLY A 174 26.12 -22.61 -4.94
N PRO A 175 26.07 -23.53 -3.95
CA PRO A 175 26.56 -23.23 -2.61
C PRO A 175 28.10 -23.19 -2.60
N ILE A 176 28.67 -22.01 -2.34
CA ILE A 176 30.08 -21.83 -1.93
C ILE A 176 30.48 -22.95 -0.96
N SER A 177 31.66 -23.53 -1.20
CA SER A 177 32.13 -24.69 -0.46
C SER A 177 32.02 -24.44 1.05
N ALA A 178 31.39 -25.35 1.78
CA ALA A 178 31.00 -25.15 3.19
C ALA A 178 32.15 -24.75 4.14
N GLN A 179 33.39 -25.03 3.74
CA GLN A 179 34.63 -24.63 4.40
C GLN A 179 34.98 -23.12 4.26
N PHE A 180 34.45 -22.42 3.25
CA PHE A 180 34.70 -20.99 2.98
C PHE A 180 33.50 -20.08 3.29
N GLN A 181 32.30 -20.64 3.49
CA GLN A 181 31.11 -19.90 3.92
C GLN A 181 31.37 -19.00 5.15
N ALA A 182 32.16 -19.47 6.12
CA ALA A 182 32.48 -18.74 7.35
C ALA A 182 33.45 -17.55 7.16
N ILE A 183 34.09 -17.42 5.99
CA ILE A 183 35.00 -16.32 5.64
C ILE A 183 34.49 -15.45 4.49
N ARG A 184 33.31 -15.73 3.91
CA ARG A 184 32.67 -14.85 2.91
C ARG A 184 32.33 -13.51 3.56
N GLU A 185 32.51 -12.44 2.80
CA GLU A 185 31.86 -11.15 3.01
C GLU A 185 31.59 -10.52 1.65
N ASN A 186 30.53 -9.72 1.57
CA ASN A 186 30.16 -8.94 0.39
C ASN A 186 30.41 -7.46 0.69
N LEU A 187 30.68 -6.66 -0.33
CA LEU A 187 30.79 -5.20 -0.21
C LEU A 187 29.60 -4.59 -0.94
N ASP A 188 28.69 -3.90 -0.23
CA ASP A 188 27.55 -3.26 -0.86
C ASP A 188 28.03 -2.01 -1.63
N ILE A 189 28.44 -2.21 -2.87
CA ILE A 189 28.94 -1.20 -3.79
C ILE A 189 28.28 -1.39 -5.16
N GLU A 190 27.96 -0.27 -5.79
CA GLU A 190 27.31 -0.25 -7.09
C GLU A 190 28.01 0.72 -8.03
N PHE A 191 28.42 0.21 -9.19
CA PHE A 191 29.12 0.92 -10.24
C PHE A 191 28.11 1.39 -11.29
N VAL A 192 27.92 2.71 -11.40
CA VAL A 192 26.80 3.32 -12.13
C VAL A 192 27.31 4.26 -13.21
N LEU A 193 26.80 4.13 -14.44
CA LEU A 193 27.16 5.02 -15.56
C LEU A 193 26.73 6.47 -15.25
N ALA A 194 27.69 7.38 -15.25
CA ALA A 194 27.45 8.80 -14.99
C ALA A 194 26.51 9.44 -16.05
N LYS A 195 25.67 10.39 -15.62
CA LYS A 195 24.69 11.08 -16.48
C LYS A 195 25.10 12.50 -16.88
N LYS A 196 26.14 13.07 -16.26
CA LYS A 196 26.74 14.36 -16.62
C LYS A 196 28.25 14.20 -16.91
N ASP A 197 28.69 14.76 -18.03
CA ASP A 197 30.09 14.76 -18.47
C ASP A 197 30.96 15.77 -17.66
N PRO A 198 32.29 15.80 -17.82
CA PRO A 198 33.16 16.72 -17.08
C PRO A 198 32.91 18.22 -17.34
N SER A 199 32.14 18.57 -18.39
CA SER A 199 31.71 19.93 -18.70
C SER A 199 30.29 20.24 -18.17
N GLY A 200 29.56 19.23 -17.66
CA GLY A 200 28.19 19.33 -17.17
C GLY A 200 27.10 19.02 -18.21
N ASN A 201 27.44 18.51 -19.39
CA ASN A 201 26.44 18.11 -20.40
C ASN A 201 25.86 16.72 -20.08
N VAL A 202 24.63 16.46 -20.52
CA VAL A 202 24.00 15.12 -20.40
C VAL A 202 24.79 14.08 -21.21
N THR A 203 24.95 12.87 -20.64
CA THR A 203 25.67 11.74 -21.23
C THR A 203 25.09 10.41 -20.75
N ASN A 204 25.41 9.31 -21.44
CA ASN A 204 25.15 7.94 -21.00
C ASN A 204 26.37 7.29 -20.30
N GLY A 205 27.46 8.05 -20.10
CA GLY A 205 28.70 7.55 -19.49
C GLY A 205 29.56 6.70 -20.43
N ILE A 206 29.25 6.62 -21.73
CA ILE A 206 30.00 5.81 -22.71
C ILE A 206 30.62 6.72 -23.77
N VAL A 207 31.96 6.74 -23.84
CA VAL A 207 32.73 7.60 -24.76
C VAL A 207 33.36 6.73 -25.85
N ARG A 208 33.03 6.99 -27.12
CA ARG A 208 33.49 6.18 -28.26
C ARG A 208 34.64 6.86 -29.00
N HIS A 209 35.72 6.11 -29.20
CA HIS A 209 37.01 6.57 -29.74
C HIS A 209 37.44 5.78 -30.98
N ALA A 210 38.26 6.39 -31.82
CA ALA A 210 39.03 5.66 -32.84
C ALA A 210 40.00 4.65 -32.19
N GLU A 211 40.44 3.65 -32.95
CA GLU A 211 41.33 2.56 -32.49
C GLU A 211 42.57 3.09 -31.74
N LYS A 212 42.76 2.63 -30.50
CA LYS A 212 43.97 2.83 -29.68
C LYS A 212 44.26 1.54 -28.90
N ALA A 213 45.53 1.36 -28.55
CA ALA A 213 46.07 0.19 -27.86
C ALA A 213 47.11 0.61 -26.83
N GLY A 214 47.47 -0.28 -25.91
CA GLY A 214 48.61 -0.09 -25.01
C GLY A 214 48.34 0.68 -23.73
N TYR A 215 47.08 0.93 -23.34
CA TYR A 215 46.80 1.64 -22.07
C TYR A 215 47.14 0.80 -20.83
N GLY A 216 47.30 -0.52 -20.99
CA GLY A 216 47.88 -1.43 -20.00
C GLY A 216 49.41 -1.38 -19.89
N ASP A 217 50.13 -0.76 -20.83
CA ASP A 217 51.60 -0.83 -20.91
C ASP A 217 52.32 0.23 -20.05
N GLY A 218 52.05 0.23 -18.74
CA GLY A 218 52.72 1.08 -17.76
C GLY A 218 52.58 2.57 -18.06
N GLU A 219 53.70 3.29 -18.04
CA GLU A 219 53.77 4.75 -18.30
C GLU A 219 53.71 5.12 -19.80
N LYS A 220 53.72 4.14 -20.72
CA LYS A 220 54.01 4.41 -22.16
C LYS A 220 52.90 5.15 -22.90
N ALA A 221 51.67 5.16 -22.36
CA ALA A 221 50.50 5.78 -22.97
C ALA A 221 49.95 6.99 -22.17
N ASP A 222 50.62 7.40 -21.09
CA ASP A 222 50.08 8.32 -20.08
C ASP A 222 49.53 9.64 -20.65
N ALA A 223 50.25 10.27 -21.59
CA ALA A 223 49.81 11.51 -22.24
C ALA A 223 48.58 11.37 -23.15
N GLN A 224 48.18 10.13 -23.50
CA GLN A 224 46.94 9.83 -24.20
C GLN A 224 45.82 9.44 -23.24
N ILE A 225 46.16 8.65 -22.20
CA ILE A 225 45.24 8.26 -21.12
C ILE A 225 44.68 9.53 -20.44
N ALA A 226 45.57 10.41 -19.97
CA ALA A 226 45.19 11.67 -19.31
C ALA A 226 44.51 12.70 -20.24
N ALA A 227 44.56 12.51 -21.56
CA ALA A 227 43.86 13.34 -22.52
C ALA A 227 42.44 12.83 -22.83
N ASP A 228 42.22 11.51 -22.69
CA ASP A 228 40.89 10.89 -22.81
C ASP A 228 40.14 10.85 -21.47
N ALA A 229 40.87 10.80 -20.35
CA ALA A 229 40.34 10.62 -19.00
C ALA A 229 39.35 11.70 -18.57
N TRP A 230 38.31 11.28 -17.85
CA TRP A 230 37.50 12.15 -17.02
C TRP A 230 38.13 12.25 -15.61
N ASP A 231 37.73 13.27 -14.85
CA ASP A 231 38.28 13.58 -13.51
C ASP A 231 38.25 12.35 -12.59
N ASN A 232 39.42 11.78 -12.28
CA ASN A 232 39.56 10.55 -11.49
C ASN A 232 39.17 10.69 -10.02
N PHE A 233 38.89 11.91 -9.54
CA PHE A 233 38.26 12.15 -8.25
C PHE A 233 36.72 12.16 -8.33
N LYS A 234 36.15 12.14 -9.54
CA LYS A 234 34.70 12.12 -9.79
C LYS A 234 34.20 10.84 -10.46
N TYR A 235 34.99 10.26 -11.35
CA TYR A 235 34.62 9.11 -12.17
C TYR A 235 35.70 8.02 -12.09
N MET A 236 35.28 6.77 -12.11
CA MET A 236 36.12 5.61 -12.39
C MET A 236 36.25 5.43 -13.91
N ASN A 237 37.46 5.68 -14.44
CA ASN A 237 37.74 5.54 -15.86
C ASN A 237 38.02 4.08 -16.25
N ILE A 238 37.19 3.53 -17.14
CA ILE A 238 37.30 2.17 -17.68
C ILE A 238 37.60 2.26 -19.19
N TYR A 239 38.68 1.64 -19.67
CA TYR A 239 39.14 1.74 -21.05
C TYR A 239 39.07 0.39 -21.76
N ILE A 240 38.23 0.26 -22.79
CA ILE A 240 38.01 -1.00 -23.50
C ILE A 240 38.76 -1.00 -24.85
N GLN A 241 39.84 -1.78 -24.92
CA GLN A 241 40.75 -1.89 -26.06
C GLN A 241 40.86 -3.35 -26.55
N HIS A 242 41.35 -3.56 -27.78
CA HIS A 242 41.55 -4.92 -28.34
C HIS A 242 42.95 -5.48 -28.05
N ASP A 243 43.94 -4.59 -27.92
CA ASP A 243 45.30 -4.90 -27.50
C ASP A 243 45.68 -3.97 -26.33
N LEU A 244 45.66 -4.54 -25.12
CA LEU A 244 45.90 -3.81 -23.88
C LEU A 244 47.35 -3.33 -23.75
N TYR A 245 48.30 -3.98 -24.42
CA TYR A 245 49.74 -3.75 -24.23
C TYR A 245 50.46 -3.23 -25.49
N ALA A 246 49.74 -3.06 -26.60
CA ALA A 246 50.27 -2.69 -27.92
C ALA A 246 51.38 -3.64 -28.42
N ASP A 247 51.32 -4.92 -28.01
CA ASP A 247 52.32 -5.95 -28.32
C ASP A 247 51.83 -7.02 -29.31
N GLY A 248 50.59 -6.91 -29.77
CA GLY A 248 49.92 -7.81 -30.69
C GLY A 248 49.16 -8.96 -30.02
N LYS A 249 49.10 -9.05 -28.68
CA LYS A 249 48.34 -10.09 -27.98
C LYS A 249 46.96 -9.61 -27.54
N THR A 250 45.95 -10.11 -28.24
CA THR A 250 44.52 -9.79 -28.01
C THR A 250 43.81 -10.79 -27.07
N ASN A 251 44.57 -11.58 -26.30
CA ASN A 251 44.08 -12.62 -25.40
C ASN A 251 44.35 -12.33 -23.90
N ASN A 252 44.79 -11.11 -23.58
CA ASN A 252 44.84 -10.61 -22.21
C ASN A 252 43.44 -10.11 -21.84
N SER A 253 42.94 -10.40 -20.64
CA SER A 253 41.58 -10.04 -20.21
C SER A 253 41.47 -8.59 -19.75
N GLY A 254 42.33 -8.18 -18.82
CA GLY A 254 42.30 -6.87 -18.17
C GLY A 254 43.64 -6.46 -17.57
N VAL A 255 43.65 -5.27 -16.97
CA VAL A 255 44.63 -4.77 -15.99
C VAL A 255 44.12 -3.48 -15.33
N ALA A 256 44.22 -3.37 -14.01
CA ALA A 256 43.83 -2.19 -13.24
C ALA A 256 44.96 -1.57 -12.41
N TRP A 257 44.80 -0.29 -12.07
CA TRP A 257 45.76 0.46 -11.24
C TRP A 257 45.28 0.64 -9.80
N TYR A 258 46.15 0.25 -8.87
CA TYR A 258 46.03 0.46 -7.43
C TYR A 258 45.79 1.95 -7.06
N PRO A 259 45.08 2.24 -5.94
CA PRO A 259 44.65 3.59 -5.57
C PRO A 259 45.80 4.49 -5.10
N GLN A 260 46.47 5.14 -6.05
CA GLN A 260 47.53 6.13 -5.81
C GLN A 260 47.03 7.55 -6.12
N VAL A 261 47.25 8.50 -5.21
CA VAL A 261 46.74 9.88 -5.34
C VAL A 261 47.35 10.59 -6.55
N SER A 262 48.66 10.41 -6.75
CA SER A 262 49.41 10.92 -7.91
C SER A 262 48.85 10.42 -9.25
N MET A 263 48.40 9.16 -9.32
CA MET A 263 47.78 8.60 -10.52
C MET A 263 46.36 9.15 -10.74
N SER A 264 45.58 9.43 -9.69
CA SER A 264 44.30 10.13 -9.83
C SER A 264 44.50 11.58 -10.30
N ASP A 265 45.40 12.34 -9.67
CA ASP A 265 45.69 13.76 -9.98
C ASP A 265 46.28 13.95 -11.39
N ALA A 266 47.08 12.99 -11.86
CA ALA A 266 47.63 12.98 -13.22
C ALA A 266 46.64 12.52 -14.31
N GLY A 267 45.43 12.06 -13.96
CA GLY A 267 44.48 11.51 -14.92
C GLY A 267 44.84 10.10 -15.43
N LEU A 268 45.62 9.34 -14.67
CA LEU A 268 46.22 8.05 -15.06
C LEU A 268 45.68 6.82 -14.34
N ALA A 269 44.93 6.99 -13.25
CA ALA A 269 44.23 5.91 -12.58
C ALA A 269 43.12 5.34 -13.48
N ARG A 270 43.05 4.00 -13.59
CA ARG A 270 42.28 3.33 -14.65
C ARG A 270 42.02 1.85 -14.37
N VAL A 271 40.98 1.32 -15.01
CA VAL A 271 40.86 -0.10 -15.40
C VAL A 271 40.97 -0.16 -16.92
N VAL A 272 41.75 -1.09 -17.46
CA VAL A 272 41.85 -1.34 -18.91
C VAL A 272 41.40 -2.77 -19.18
N TYR A 273 40.49 -2.97 -20.13
CA TYR A 273 39.80 -4.24 -20.33
C TYR A 273 39.70 -4.61 -21.81
N ASN A 274 39.63 -5.91 -22.10
CA ASN A 274 39.58 -6.40 -23.47
C ASN A 274 38.14 -6.53 -23.99
N GLY A 275 37.83 -5.75 -25.02
CA GLY A 275 36.47 -5.68 -25.58
C GLY A 275 35.99 -6.97 -26.22
N ASP A 276 36.88 -7.92 -26.55
CA ASP A 276 36.45 -9.23 -27.04
C ASP A 276 35.68 -10.03 -25.99
N TYR A 277 36.06 -9.87 -24.72
CA TYR A 277 35.42 -10.54 -23.61
C TYR A 277 34.05 -9.91 -23.33
N VAL A 278 33.95 -8.57 -23.30
CA VAL A 278 32.65 -7.84 -23.18
C VAL A 278 31.72 -8.13 -24.36
N GLY A 279 32.27 -8.27 -25.57
CA GLY A 279 31.49 -8.43 -26.78
C GLY A 279 30.96 -9.85 -26.96
N ALA A 280 31.87 -10.82 -26.98
CA ALA A 280 31.58 -12.19 -27.42
C ALA A 280 31.20 -13.16 -26.29
N ASN A 281 31.38 -12.77 -25.03
CA ASN A 281 31.17 -13.63 -23.87
C ASN A 281 30.40 -12.87 -22.78
N THR A 282 29.08 -13.04 -22.69
CA THR A 282 28.24 -12.38 -21.65
C THR A 282 27.77 -13.36 -20.57
N ASN A 283 28.59 -14.36 -20.27
CA ASN A 283 28.28 -15.44 -19.33
C ASN A 283 29.00 -15.29 -17.99
N GLU A 284 28.95 -16.35 -17.19
CA GLU A 284 29.51 -16.42 -15.84
C GLU A 284 31.00 -16.02 -15.76
N ASN A 285 31.81 -16.60 -16.64
CA ASN A 285 33.25 -16.30 -16.73
C ASN A 285 33.55 -14.93 -17.36
N PHE A 286 32.55 -14.10 -17.65
CA PHE A 286 32.75 -12.69 -18.02
C PHE A 286 32.56 -11.74 -16.83
N ARG A 287 31.48 -11.86 -16.05
CA ARG A 287 31.23 -10.93 -14.91
C ARG A 287 32.40 -10.93 -13.93
N SER A 288 32.84 -12.14 -13.60
CA SER A 288 33.92 -12.43 -12.67
C SER A 288 35.24 -11.73 -13.00
N VAL A 289 35.49 -11.41 -14.28
CA VAL A 289 36.76 -10.84 -14.75
C VAL A 289 36.73 -9.31 -14.73
N LEU A 290 35.57 -8.66 -14.92
CA LEU A 290 35.41 -7.24 -14.58
C LEU A 290 35.52 -7.05 -13.05
N THR A 291 34.84 -7.92 -12.29
CA THR A 291 34.93 -7.98 -10.83
C THR A 291 36.37 -8.16 -10.34
N HIS A 292 37.16 -9.03 -10.96
CA HIS A 292 38.60 -9.22 -10.67
C HIS A 292 39.39 -7.90 -10.82
N GLU A 293 39.27 -7.22 -11.97
CA GLU A 293 39.98 -5.96 -12.20
C GLU A 293 39.47 -4.82 -11.30
N PHE A 294 38.20 -4.83 -10.92
CA PHE A 294 37.63 -3.87 -9.98
C PHE A 294 38.15 -4.15 -8.56
N GLY A 295 38.37 -5.42 -8.19
CA GLY A 295 39.10 -5.82 -6.98
C GLY A 295 40.54 -5.30 -6.95
N HIS A 296 41.27 -5.36 -8.08
CA HIS A 296 42.58 -4.73 -8.22
C HIS A 296 42.53 -3.19 -8.06
N TRP A 297 41.56 -2.52 -8.70
CA TRP A 297 41.32 -1.07 -8.55
C TRP A 297 40.96 -0.70 -7.09
N LEU A 298 40.32 -1.63 -6.36
CA LEU A 298 40.03 -1.62 -4.92
C LEU A 298 41.14 -2.24 -4.06
N ASN A 299 42.39 -2.31 -4.55
CA ASN A 299 43.59 -2.67 -3.78
C ASN A 299 43.79 -4.15 -3.41
N LEU A 300 43.07 -5.09 -4.02
CA LEU A 300 43.35 -6.52 -3.87
C LEU A 300 44.41 -7.00 -4.88
N PRO A 301 45.41 -7.82 -4.50
CA PRO A 301 46.30 -8.52 -5.43
C PRO A 301 45.76 -9.94 -5.72
N HIS A 302 46.44 -10.75 -6.53
CA HIS A 302 45.99 -12.12 -6.76
C HIS A 302 46.25 -13.01 -5.52
N THR A 303 45.33 -13.94 -5.27
CA THR A 303 45.43 -14.96 -4.20
C THR A 303 46.66 -15.87 -4.27
N PHE A 304 47.36 -15.89 -5.42
CA PHE A 304 48.53 -16.74 -5.70
C PHE A 304 49.85 -15.97 -5.89
N ASP A 305 49.86 -14.65 -5.69
CA ASP A 305 51.08 -13.84 -5.87
C ASP A 305 52.17 -14.16 -4.83
N GLY A 306 53.44 -13.85 -5.15
CA GLY A 306 54.58 -13.96 -4.22
C GLY A 306 55.29 -15.32 -4.14
N GLU A 307 54.86 -16.35 -4.88
CA GLU A 307 55.49 -17.69 -4.97
C GLU A 307 55.70 -18.45 -3.64
N ILE A 308 55.00 -18.07 -2.55
CA ILE A 308 55.38 -18.48 -1.19
C ILE A 308 55.20 -20.00 -0.91
N CYS A 309 54.19 -20.65 -1.50
CA CYS A 309 53.80 -22.05 -1.21
C CYS A 309 54.25 -23.09 -2.28
N THR A 310 55.43 -22.95 -2.89
CA THR A 310 55.98 -24.06 -3.70
C THR A 310 56.32 -25.30 -2.86
N VAL A 311 56.38 -26.48 -3.48
CA VAL A 311 56.87 -27.73 -2.85
C VAL A 311 58.33 -27.61 -2.36
N HIS A 312 59.07 -26.59 -2.80
CA HIS A 312 60.44 -26.30 -2.37
C HIS A 312 60.55 -25.24 -1.26
N SER A 313 59.45 -24.53 -0.94
CA SER A 313 59.44 -23.39 0.00
C SER A 313 58.58 -23.61 1.25
N GLN A 314 58.29 -24.88 1.61
CA GLN A 314 57.46 -25.31 2.77
C GLN A 314 57.74 -24.62 4.14
N ALA A 315 58.87 -23.93 4.30
CA ALA A 315 59.20 -23.17 5.51
C ALA A 315 58.52 -21.78 5.60
N PHE A 316 57.90 -21.27 4.52
CA PHE A 316 57.34 -19.91 4.45
C PHE A 316 55.82 -19.84 4.32
N CYS A 317 55.14 -20.97 4.18
CA CYS A 317 53.71 -21.11 3.89
C CYS A 317 52.75 -20.62 5.00
N SER A 318 53.25 -19.89 6.00
CA SER A 318 52.48 -19.32 7.11
C SER A 318 52.26 -17.80 7.00
N ALA A 319 52.54 -17.20 5.84
CA ALA A 319 52.24 -15.82 5.50
C ALA A 319 51.63 -15.78 4.10
N THR A 320 50.42 -15.22 3.96
CA THR A 320 49.59 -15.29 2.75
C THR A 320 50.16 -14.43 1.62
N GLY A 321 50.15 -14.97 0.39
CA GLY A 321 50.76 -14.34 -0.78
C GLY A 321 50.10 -13.02 -1.20
N ASP A 322 48.78 -12.89 -0.97
CA ASP A 322 47.99 -11.70 -1.24
C ASP A 322 48.00 -10.68 -0.08
N GLY A 323 48.37 -11.11 1.13
CA GLY A 323 48.34 -10.31 2.35
C GLY A 323 46.96 -10.13 3.00
N SER A 324 45.96 -10.95 2.65
CA SER A 324 44.71 -11.09 3.44
C SER A 324 44.85 -12.32 4.34
N CYS A 325 44.25 -12.38 5.54
CA CYS A 325 44.57 -13.47 6.51
C CYS A 325 43.49 -14.53 6.70
N ASP A 326 42.38 -14.40 5.99
CA ASP A 326 41.33 -15.43 5.83
C ASP A 326 41.38 -16.12 4.46
N THR A 327 42.10 -15.57 3.47
CA THR A 327 42.34 -16.20 2.17
C THR A 327 43.26 -17.44 2.29
N PRO A 328 42.82 -18.64 1.89
CA PRO A 328 43.65 -19.83 1.96
C PRO A 328 44.85 -19.78 1.01
N GLN A 329 46.02 -20.15 1.53
CA GLN A 329 47.31 -20.15 0.83
C GLN A 329 47.28 -20.83 -0.53
N MET A 330 47.59 -20.10 -1.59
CA MET A 330 47.77 -20.64 -2.94
C MET A 330 49.23 -20.54 -3.40
N SER A 331 49.62 -21.45 -4.29
CA SER A 331 50.98 -21.55 -4.83
C SER A 331 51.10 -21.25 -6.32
N SER A 332 49.97 -21.21 -7.03
CA SER A 332 49.88 -20.95 -8.48
C SER A 332 48.42 -20.86 -8.91
N SER A 333 48.15 -20.01 -9.90
CA SER A 333 46.90 -19.89 -10.65
C SER A 333 46.43 -21.17 -11.36
N ILE A 334 47.28 -22.20 -11.49
CA ILE A 334 46.89 -23.46 -12.15
C ILE A 334 46.04 -24.40 -11.26
N LEU A 335 45.82 -24.04 -9.99
CA LEU A 335 44.97 -24.80 -9.07
C LEU A 335 43.50 -24.51 -9.36
N GLN A 336 42.64 -25.53 -9.37
CA GLN A 336 41.23 -25.44 -9.75
C GLN A 336 40.40 -26.35 -8.86
N ASN A 337 39.09 -26.09 -8.73
CA ASN A 337 38.16 -26.89 -7.93
C ASN A 337 38.61 -27.07 -6.47
N ASN A 338 39.13 -26.00 -5.85
CA ASN A 338 39.59 -25.97 -4.46
C ASN A 338 40.65 -27.04 -4.11
N ALA A 339 41.52 -27.38 -5.07
CA ALA A 339 42.58 -28.36 -4.90
C ALA A 339 43.49 -28.07 -3.69
N GLN A 340 44.04 -29.12 -3.07
CA GLN A 340 44.87 -28.96 -1.88
C GLN A 340 46.22 -28.28 -2.20
N ASN A 341 46.60 -27.34 -1.34
CA ASN A 341 47.86 -26.59 -1.40
C ASN A 341 49.06 -27.43 -0.91
N CYS A 342 50.24 -26.80 -0.83
CA CYS A 342 51.49 -27.43 -0.37
C CYS A 342 51.49 -27.92 1.10
N LEU A 343 50.45 -27.61 1.88
CA LEU A 343 50.22 -28.02 3.27
C LEU A 343 49.10 -29.08 3.42
N GLY A 344 48.31 -29.33 2.36
CA GLY A 344 47.13 -30.22 2.41
C GLY A 344 45.82 -29.50 2.75
N GLU A 345 45.81 -28.17 2.80
CA GLU A 345 44.61 -27.36 3.01
C GLU A 345 43.95 -27.07 1.65
N ALA A 346 42.62 -26.98 1.58
CA ALA A 346 41.94 -26.65 0.33
C ALA A 346 42.13 -25.16 -0.02
N THR A 347 42.49 -24.86 -1.28
CA THR A 347 42.53 -23.47 -1.77
C THR A 347 41.13 -22.93 -2.02
N ASN A 348 40.94 -21.62 -1.92
CA ASN A 348 39.68 -20.97 -2.28
C ASN A 348 39.67 -20.54 -3.77
N THR A 349 39.55 -21.47 -4.71
CA THR A 349 39.45 -21.12 -6.14
C THR A 349 38.08 -20.55 -6.52
N GLU A 350 37.15 -20.46 -5.56
CA GLU A 350 35.91 -19.67 -5.63
C GLU A 350 36.15 -18.16 -5.39
N ASN A 351 37.38 -17.75 -5.02
CA ASN A 351 37.69 -16.34 -4.79
C ASN A 351 37.83 -15.56 -6.09
N PHE A 352 37.19 -14.39 -6.21
CA PHE A 352 37.28 -13.53 -7.40
C PHE A 352 38.72 -13.17 -7.78
N MET A 353 39.64 -13.03 -6.82
CA MET A 353 41.06 -12.72 -7.06
C MET A 353 41.92 -13.97 -7.38
N HIS A 354 41.33 -15.01 -7.95
CA HIS A 354 42.03 -16.18 -8.52
C HIS A 354 42.02 -16.12 -10.06
N TYR A 355 42.62 -17.10 -10.76
CA TYR A 355 42.39 -17.35 -12.20
C TYR A 355 41.76 -18.75 -12.35
N SER A 356 40.44 -18.83 -12.21
CA SER A 356 39.66 -20.07 -12.27
C SER A 356 38.48 -19.94 -13.25
N ASP A 357 37.69 -21.01 -13.37
CA ASP A 357 36.39 -21.02 -14.05
C ASP A 357 35.24 -21.20 -13.02
N ASN A 358 35.44 -20.81 -11.74
CA ASN A 358 34.54 -21.17 -10.64
C ASN A 358 34.34 -20.08 -9.55
N TYR A 359 34.48 -18.81 -9.91
CA TYR A 359 34.36 -17.67 -8.99
C TYR A 359 32.97 -17.55 -8.34
N ALA A 360 32.92 -17.07 -7.09
CA ALA A 360 31.68 -16.82 -6.34
C ALA A 360 31.81 -15.84 -5.16
N MET A 361 33.03 -15.47 -4.71
CA MET A 361 33.19 -14.74 -3.44
C MET A 361 34.41 -13.82 -3.28
N TYR A 362 34.23 -12.80 -2.43
CA TYR A 362 35.29 -12.16 -1.66
C TYR A 362 35.34 -12.70 -0.22
N THR A 363 36.42 -12.39 0.49
CA THR A 363 36.63 -12.72 1.91
C THR A 363 36.54 -11.47 2.80
N GLN A 364 36.39 -11.66 4.12
CA GLN A 364 36.22 -10.57 5.07
C GLN A 364 37.43 -9.61 5.10
N ASP A 365 38.67 -10.11 5.13
CA ASP A 365 39.85 -9.22 5.07
C ASP A 365 40.02 -8.55 3.70
N GLN A 366 39.59 -9.19 2.61
CA GLN A 366 39.51 -8.53 1.30
C GLN A 366 38.48 -7.39 1.31
N VAL A 367 37.26 -7.59 1.82
CA VAL A 367 36.23 -6.52 1.92
C VAL A 367 36.72 -5.35 2.80
N LYS A 368 37.36 -5.62 3.93
CA LYS A 368 38.00 -4.60 4.77
C LYS A 368 39.07 -3.82 4.01
N ARG A 369 39.89 -4.50 3.21
CA ARG A 369 40.96 -3.90 2.38
C ARG A 369 40.40 -3.04 1.24
N MET A 370 39.31 -3.46 0.60
CA MET A 370 38.58 -2.70 -0.41
C MET A 370 37.89 -1.46 0.20
N THR A 371 37.29 -1.60 1.38
CA THR A 371 36.73 -0.46 2.13
C THR A 371 37.81 0.57 2.48
N ALA A 372 38.99 0.12 2.92
CA ALA A 372 40.12 1.00 3.17
C ALA A 372 40.63 1.72 1.91
N ALA A 373 40.51 1.10 0.72
CA ALA A 373 40.80 1.73 -0.57
C ALA A 373 39.77 2.81 -0.94
N LEU A 374 38.47 2.54 -0.76
CA LEU A 374 37.38 3.50 -0.99
C LEU A 374 37.47 4.76 -0.11
N HIS A 375 37.92 4.60 1.14
CA HIS A 375 38.12 5.71 2.08
C HIS A 375 39.51 6.38 1.94
N SER A 376 40.34 5.94 0.99
CA SER A 376 41.64 6.56 0.72
C SER A 376 41.49 7.89 -0.02
N ALA A 377 42.49 8.78 0.12
CA ALA A 377 42.51 10.08 -0.57
C ALA A 377 42.53 9.98 -2.12
N ALA A 378 42.72 8.79 -2.70
CA ALA A 378 42.67 8.57 -4.14
C ALA A 378 41.25 8.23 -4.66
N ARG A 379 40.28 7.94 -3.77
CA ARG A 379 38.93 7.44 -4.10
C ARG A 379 37.78 8.06 -3.27
N ALA A 380 38.03 8.59 -2.08
CA ALA A 380 36.99 9.00 -1.12
C ALA A 380 36.02 10.11 -1.59
N THR A 381 36.33 10.80 -2.69
CA THR A 381 35.46 11.80 -3.30
C THR A 381 34.38 11.19 -4.20
N LEU A 382 34.62 10.00 -4.78
CA LEU A 382 33.77 9.39 -5.82
C LEU A 382 32.33 9.16 -5.35
N TRP A 383 32.18 8.59 -4.16
CA TRP A 383 30.88 8.23 -3.57
C TRP A 383 30.23 9.35 -2.76
N SER A 384 30.86 10.52 -2.63
CA SER A 384 30.32 11.63 -1.84
C SER A 384 29.10 12.28 -2.50
N ASN A 385 28.08 12.67 -1.71
CA ASN A 385 26.84 13.26 -2.24
C ASN A 385 27.09 14.45 -3.20
N ASN A 386 28.04 15.33 -2.86
CA ASN A 386 28.45 16.47 -3.70
C ASN A 386 29.02 16.05 -5.06
N ASN A 387 29.67 14.89 -5.15
CA ASN A 387 30.15 14.35 -6.42
C ASN A 387 29.01 13.71 -7.21
N LEU A 388 28.17 12.89 -6.58
CA LEU A 388 27.03 12.24 -7.21
C LEU A 388 26.11 13.27 -7.94
N ILE A 389 25.76 14.38 -7.27
CA ILE A 389 25.01 15.50 -7.89
C ILE A 389 25.77 16.12 -9.08
N ALA A 390 27.10 16.24 -8.98
CA ALA A 390 27.93 16.83 -10.02
C ALA A 390 28.11 15.94 -11.26
N VAL A 391 27.90 14.61 -11.13
CA VAL A 391 27.98 13.63 -12.23
C VAL A 391 26.61 13.15 -12.71
N GLY A 392 25.50 13.70 -12.18
CA GLY A 392 24.15 13.39 -12.64
C GLY A 392 23.51 12.18 -11.97
N LEU A 393 23.87 11.92 -10.71
CA LEU A 393 23.36 10.84 -9.87
C LEU A 393 22.84 11.40 -8.54
N GLU A 394 22.22 12.59 -8.56
CA GLU A 394 21.63 13.26 -7.40
C GLU A 394 20.61 12.39 -6.63
N GLU A 395 19.89 11.52 -7.33
CA GLU A 395 18.95 10.53 -6.80
C GLU A 395 19.60 9.44 -5.93
N LEU A 396 20.90 9.18 -6.13
CA LEU A 396 21.69 8.19 -5.37
C LEU A 396 22.37 8.80 -4.13
N THR A 397 22.10 10.07 -3.81
CA THR A 397 22.67 10.72 -2.63
C THR A 397 22.01 10.29 -1.34
N SER A 398 22.81 10.12 -0.28
CA SER A 398 22.33 9.74 1.07
C SER A 398 21.49 10.80 1.81
N ASN A 399 21.22 11.93 1.15
CA ASN A 399 20.29 12.95 1.61
C ASN A 399 19.20 13.27 0.59
N ALA A 400 19.05 12.46 -0.47
CA ALA A 400 17.85 12.49 -1.28
C ALA A 400 16.68 11.99 -0.44
N ASP A 401 15.50 12.59 -0.62
CA ASP A 401 14.27 11.84 -0.42
C ASP A 401 14.23 10.81 -1.56
N HIS A 402 14.80 9.62 -1.31
CA HIS A 402 14.86 8.54 -2.31
C HIS A 402 13.43 8.24 -2.80
N PRO A 403 13.10 8.52 -4.08
CA PRO A 403 11.87 8.02 -4.67
C PRO A 403 12.00 6.50 -4.66
N TRP A 404 11.06 5.81 -4.03
CA TRP A 404 11.21 4.38 -3.80
C TRP A 404 11.36 3.61 -5.13
N ASP A 405 12.48 2.92 -5.29
CA ASP A 405 12.82 2.02 -6.40
C ASP A 405 12.87 0.55 -5.92
N GLY A 406 13.38 0.35 -4.70
CA GLY A 406 13.31 -0.90 -3.96
C GLY A 406 14.44 -1.89 -4.26
N ILE A 407 15.67 -1.45 -4.47
CA ILE A 407 16.81 -2.36 -4.71
C ILE A 407 17.63 -2.62 -3.43
N GLY A 408 16.95 -3.19 -2.44
CA GLY A 408 17.54 -3.94 -1.32
C GLY A 408 18.02 -3.07 -0.15
N GLY A 409 17.43 -3.30 1.03
CA GLY A 409 17.76 -2.60 2.27
C GLY A 409 16.96 -1.32 2.53
N ASP A 410 16.08 -0.95 1.61
CA ASP A 410 15.25 0.25 1.70
C ASP A 410 14.32 0.23 2.92
N PRO A 411 14.11 1.36 3.60
CA PRO A 411 13.16 1.43 4.70
C PRO A 411 11.74 1.13 4.19
N LYS A 412 11.04 0.22 4.89
CA LYS A 412 9.62 -0.10 4.64
C LYS A 412 8.80 1.17 4.38
N PRO A 413 7.98 1.24 3.31
CA PRO A 413 7.29 2.46 2.90
C PRO A 413 6.60 3.18 4.06
N GLN A 414 6.88 4.47 4.21
CA GLN A 414 6.33 5.26 5.31
C GLN A 414 4.93 5.75 4.96
N GLY A 415 3.95 5.42 5.79
CA GLY A 415 2.55 5.72 5.54
C GLY A 415 1.63 5.08 6.57
N THR A 416 0.32 5.16 6.33
CA THR A 416 -0.69 4.52 7.19
C THR A 416 -0.93 3.09 6.72
N THR A 417 -0.63 2.09 7.55
CA THR A 417 -0.96 0.69 7.24
C THR A 417 -2.47 0.48 7.31
N VAL A 418 -3.08 0.18 6.16
CA VAL A 418 -4.52 -0.09 6.00
C VAL A 418 -4.85 -1.53 6.40
N GLN A 419 -4.02 -2.48 5.98
CA GLN A 419 -4.25 -3.91 6.19
C GLN A 419 -2.92 -4.66 6.32
N THR A 420 -2.93 -5.78 7.05
CA THR A 420 -1.74 -6.63 7.20
C THR A 420 -2.13 -8.09 7.36
N PHE A 421 -1.40 -8.97 6.69
CA PHE A 421 -1.48 -10.43 6.80
C PHE A 421 -0.11 -10.92 7.23
N THR A 422 -0.04 -11.84 8.20
CA THR A 422 1.22 -12.26 8.84
C THR A 422 1.28 -13.77 8.96
N ASN A 423 2.49 -14.34 8.89
CA ASN A 423 2.73 -15.79 8.88
C ASN A 423 2.17 -16.48 7.62
N ILE A 424 2.21 -15.79 6.48
CA ILE A 424 1.94 -16.38 5.16
C ILE A 424 3.09 -17.36 4.87
N SER A 425 2.79 -18.56 4.37
CA SER A 425 3.79 -19.62 4.13
C SER A 425 3.21 -20.67 3.18
N ALA A 426 3.91 -20.96 2.08
CA ALA A 426 3.42 -21.84 1.03
C ALA A 426 4.53 -22.74 0.46
N GLN A 427 4.17 -23.86 -0.17
CA GLN A 427 5.12 -24.77 -0.82
C GLN A 427 5.22 -24.48 -2.31
N LYS A 428 6.39 -24.74 -2.92
CA LYS A 428 6.68 -24.40 -4.32
C LYS A 428 5.55 -24.83 -5.28
N GLY A 429 4.93 -23.85 -5.94
CA GLY A 429 3.79 -24.00 -6.85
C GLY A 429 2.40 -23.79 -6.24
N GLU A 430 2.29 -23.48 -4.94
CA GLU A 430 1.06 -23.01 -4.29
C GLU A 430 0.93 -21.48 -4.39
N VAL A 431 -0.30 -20.97 -4.32
CA VAL A 431 -0.62 -19.54 -4.44
C VAL A 431 -1.60 -19.12 -3.34
N ASP A 432 -1.19 -18.16 -2.50
CA ASP A 432 -2.10 -17.48 -1.58
C ASP A 432 -2.72 -16.23 -2.23
N ASN A 433 -3.98 -15.95 -1.93
CA ASN A 433 -4.75 -14.85 -2.53
C ASN A 433 -5.44 -13.99 -1.47
N PHE A 434 -5.29 -12.67 -1.59
CA PHE A 434 -5.76 -11.66 -0.64
C PHE A 434 -6.67 -10.66 -1.36
N ALA A 435 -7.77 -10.24 -0.72
CA ALA A 435 -8.69 -9.22 -1.23
C ALA A 435 -8.69 -8.00 -0.28
N LEU A 436 -8.57 -6.81 -0.88
CA LEU A 436 -8.01 -5.62 -0.27
C LEU A 436 -8.81 -4.39 -0.74
N THR A 437 -9.19 -3.48 0.16
CA THR A 437 -9.85 -2.22 -0.22
C THR A 437 -9.01 -1.02 0.22
N VAL A 438 -8.99 0.03 -0.61
CA VAL A 438 -8.16 1.21 -0.39
C VAL A 438 -9.07 2.37 0.07
N PRO A 439 -8.69 3.14 1.12
CA PRO A 439 -9.52 4.24 1.61
C PRO A 439 -9.76 5.34 0.58
N GLU A 440 -10.94 5.97 0.64
CA GLU A 440 -11.28 7.17 -0.14
C GLU A 440 -10.31 8.33 0.15
N GLY A 441 -9.88 9.02 -0.90
CA GLY A 441 -8.87 10.08 -0.82
C GLY A 441 -7.43 9.60 -0.66
N THR A 442 -7.13 8.33 -0.93
CA THR A 442 -5.74 7.83 -0.94
C THR A 442 -4.96 8.34 -2.16
N GLU A 443 -3.87 9.07 -1.92
CA GLU A 443 -2.99 9.59 -2.96
C GLU A 443 -2.06 8.51 -3.56
N ALA A 444 -1.52 7.62 -2.71
CA ALA A 444 -0.78 6.43 -3.14
C ALA A 444 -0.95 5.26 -2.15
N VAL A 445 -0.82 4.02 -2.63
CA VAL A 445 -0.83 2.80 -1.82
C VAL A 445 0.28 1.84 -2.24
N ALA A 446 0.86 1.14 -1.27
CA ALA A 446 1.98 0.22 -1.42
C ALA A 446 1.62 -1.15 -0.80
N PHE A 447 1.70 -2.22 -1.60
CA PHE A 447 1.49 -3.61 -1.20
C PHE A 447 2.86 -4.25 -0.98
N TYR A 448 3.28 -4.43 0.28
CA TYR A 448 4.66 -4.76 0.69
C TYR A 448 4.75 -6.11 1.36
N LEU A 449 5.45 -7.06 0.75
CA LEU A 449 5.69 -8.39 1.29
C LEU A 449 7.07 -8.43 1.95
N ASP A 450 7.16 -8.72 3.24
CA ASP A 450 8.42 -8.83 3.98
C ASP A 450 8.51 -10.05 4.91
N GLY A 451 9.72 -10.36 5.39
CA GLY A 451 9.94 -11.32 6.48
C GLY A 451 10.07 -12.79 6.11
N TYR A 452 10.30 -13.12 4.83
CA TYR A 452 10.53 -14.48 4.33
C TYR A 452 12.01 -14.86 4.22
N ASP A 453 12.23 -16.16 3.98
CA ASP A 453 13.49 -16.88 3.95
C ASP A 453 13.93 -17.35 2.54
N GLU A 454 13.00 -17.69 1.65
CA GLU A 454 13.27 -17.97 0.23
C GLU A 454 12.69 -16.86 -0.70
N ASP A 455 12.02 -17.22 -1.79
CA ASP A 455 11.68 -16.38 -2.95
C ASP A 455 10.18 -16.52 -3.33
N PRO A 456 9.32 -15.57 -2.92
CA PRO A 456 7.90 -15.50 -3.27
C PRO A 456 7.57 -14.32 -4.22
N ASP A 457 7.12 -14.61 -5.44
CA ASP A 457 6.67 -13.58 -6.38
C ASP A 457 5.31 -12.99 -5.96
N MET A 458 5.08 -11.70 -6.25
CA MET A 458 3.83 -11.01 -5.88
C MET A 458 3.17 -10.31 -7.07
N TYR A 459 1.87 -10.58 -7.24
CA TYR A 459 1.01 -10.08 -8.31
C TYR A 459 -0.14 -9.28 -7.71
N VAL A 460 -0.51 -8.15 -8.29
CA VAL A 460 -1.65 -7.33 -7.86
C VAL A 460 -2.55 -6.99 -9.04
N SER A 461 -3.86 -7.07 -8.84
CA SER A 461 -4.88 -6.68 -9.81
C SER A 461 -5.99 -5.85 -9.20
N LYS A 462 -6.65 -5.05 -10.04
CA LYS A 462 -7.82 -4.25 -9.72
C LYS A 462 -9.08 -5.00 -10.19
N GLY A 463 -10.09 -5.11 -9.32
CA GLY A 463 -11.41 -5.69 -9.62
C GLY A 463 -11.44 -7.21 -9.90
N THR A 464 -10.29 -7.84 -10.14
CA THR A 464 -10.16 -9.26 -10.46
C THR A 464 -8.98 -9.89 -9.72
N VAL A 465 -9.05 -11.19 -9.46
CA VAL A 465 -7.96 -11.96 -8.84
C VAL A 465 -6.89 -12.27 -9.90
N PRO A 466 -5.58 -12.06 -9.64
CA PRO A 466 -4.52 -12.49 -10.54
C PRO A 466 -4.61 -13.98 -10.87
N THR A 467 -4.33 -14.37 -12.11
CA THR A 467 -4.51 -15.76 -12.57
C THR A 467 -3.28 -16.34 -13.28
N LYS A 468 -2.84 -17.52 -12.83
CA LYS A 468 -1.70 -18.25 -13.39
C LYS A 468 -2.14 -19.24 -14.47
N THR A 469 -1.50 -19.18 -15.64
CA THR A 469 -1.74 -20.08 -16.79
C THR A 469 -0.43 -20.69 -17.26
N GLY A 470 -0.05 -21.83 -16.68
CA GLY A 470 1.28 -22.39 -16.84
C GLY A 470 2.29 -21.63 -15.98
N ASP A 471 3.38 -21.17 -16.59
CA ASP A 471 4.38 -20.32 -15.94
C ASP A 471 4.06 -18.81 -16.10
N ASN A 472 3.05 -18.47 -16.92
CA ASN A 472 2.63 -17.08 -17.17
C ASN A 472 1.55 -16.63 -16.18
N TRP A 473 1.58 -15.35 -15.83
CA TRP A 473 0.59 -14.70 -14.97
C TRP A 473 -0.17 -13.59 -15.69
N ASN A 474 -1.48 -13.52 -15.44
CA ASN A 474 -2.34 -12.40 -15.80
C ASN A 474 -2.63 -11.59 -14.53
N ALA A 475 -2.07 -10.37 -14.47
CA ALA A 475 -2.15 -9.44 -13.35
C ALA A 475 -2.04 -7.99 -13.88
N ASP A 476 -2.35 -6.99 -13.05
CA ASP A 476 -2.15 -5.59 -13.44
C ASP A 476 -0.77 -5.05 -13.09
N PHE A 477 -0.21 -5.54 -11.98
CA PHE A 477 1.11 -5.16 -11.47
C PHE A 477 1.80 -6.41 -10.97
N ILE A 478 3.13 -6.48 -11.14
CA ILE A 478 3.94 -7.63 -10.72
C ILE A 478 5.22 -7.12 -10.09
N SER A 479 5.62 -7.73 -8.98
CA SER A 479 6.93 -7.59 -8.37
C SER A 479 7.61 -8.97 -8.40
N PHE A 480 8.78 -9.00 -9.04
CA PHE A 480 9.70 -10.13 -9.12
C PHE A 480 11.05 -9.64 -8.58
N ARG A 481 11.49 -10.11 -7.42
CA ARG A 481 12.83 -9.79 -6.89
C ARG A 481 13.60 -11.08 -6.63
N SER A 482 14.63 -11.01 -5.80
CA SER A 482 15.49 -12.14 -5.48
C SER A 482 15.45 -12.46 -3.99
N ALA A 483 15.53 -13.77 -3.69
CA ALA A 483 15.27 -14.36 -2.39
C ALA A 483 15.70 -13.52 -1.17
N GLY A 484 14.75 -13.28 -0.26
CA GLY A 484 14.93 -12.44 0.92
C GLY A 484 14.84 -10.92 0.70
N SER A 485 14.69 -10.44 -0.55
CA SER A 485 14.41 -9.02 -0.85
C SER A 485 12.90 -8.75 -0.84
N PRO A 486 12.38 -7.76 -0.09
CA PRO A 486 10.95 -7.46 -0.03
C PRO A 486 10.32 -7.09 -1.39
N GLU A 487 9.25 -7.80 -1.76
CA GLU A 487 8.39 -7.44 -2.89
C GLU A 487 7.58 -6.17 -2.58
N LEU A 488 7.40 -5.31 -3.58
CA LEU A 488 6.51 -4.18 -3.48
C LEU A 488 5.85 -3.81 -4.82
N VAL A 489 4.54 -3.67 -4.78
CA VAL A 489 3.76 -2.96 -5.81
C VAL A 489 3.31 -1.62 -5.23
N THR A 490 3.59 -0.52 -5.92
CA THR A 490 3.08 0.83 -5.59
C THR A 490 2.09 1.31 -6.63
N LEU A 491 0.93 1.81 -6.19
CA LEU A 491 -0.09 2.42 -7.04
C LEU A 491 -0.30 3.88 -6.62
N SER A 492 -0.13 4.82 -7.56
CA SER A 492 -0.57 6.21 -7.41
C SER A 492 -2.05 6.36 -7.79
N ALA A 493 -2.77 7.23 -7.10
CA ALA A 493 -4.21 7.47 -7.25
C ALA A 493 -5.07 6.17 -7.32
N PRO A 494 -4.92 5.22 -6.36
CA PRO A 494 -5.72 4.00 -6.33
C PRO A 494 -7.22 4.29 -6.20
N SER A 495 -8.05 3.49 -6.89
CA SER A 495 -9.50 3.62 -6.79
C SER A 495 -10.02 3.13 -5.45
N SER A 496 -10.74 3.99 -4.73
CA SER A 496 -11.48 3.60 -3.52
C SER A 496 -12.86 2.99 -3.81
N ALA A 497 -13.29 2.97 -5.07
CA ALA A 497 -14.54 2.32 -5.49
C ALA A 497 -14.38 0.82 -5.77
N ASP A 498 -13.14 0.35 -5.94
CA ASP A 498 -12.81 -0.99 -6.43
C ASP A 498 -12.07 -1.81 -5.38
N THR A 499 -12.25 -3.15 -5.44
CA THR A 499 -11.43 -4.08 -4.64
C THR A 499 -10.14 -4.41 -5.40
N TYR A 500 -9.01 -4.36 -4.71
CA TYR A 500 -7.74 -4.88 -5.21
C TYR A 500 -7.51 -6.30 -4.71
N HIS A 501 -6.82 -7.10 -5.50
CA HIS A 501 -6.46 -8.46 -5.17
C HIS A 501 -4.96 -8.65 -5.31
N ALA A 502 -4.31 -9.19 -4.27
CA ALA A 502 -2.91 -9.59 -4.32
C ALA A 502 -2.82 -11.11 -4.31
N ALA A 503 -2.01 -11.69 -5.20
CA ALA A 503 -1.63 -13.08 -5.19
C ALA A 503 -0.13 -13.21 -4.88
N VAL A 504 0.25 -14.19 -4.06
CA VAL A 504 1.65 -14.50 -3.74
C VAL A 504 1.92 -15.92 -4.18
N ASP A 505 2.83 -16.08 -5.13
CA ASP A 505 3.19 -17.36 -5.77
C ASP A 505 4.44 -17.92 -5.12
N ALA A 506 4.37 -19.17 -4.68
CA ALA A 506 5.52 -19.89 -4.17
C ALA A 506 6.43 -20.32 -5.34
N PHE A 507 7.19 -19.38 -5.92
CA PHE A 507 8.23 -19.74 -6.89
C PHE A 507 9.30 -20.62 -6.22
N SER A 508 9.56 -20.39 -4.93
CA SER A 508 10.25 -21.32 -4.03
C SER A 508 9.44 -21.50 -2.73
N ALA A 509 9.95 -22.19 -1.71
CA ALA A 509 9.17 -22.60 -0.54
C ALA A 509 9.42 -21.67 0.66
N TYR A 510 8.61 -20.61 0.78
CA TYR A 510 8.81 -19.55 1.76
C TYR A 510 8.02 -19.74 3.06
N SER A 511 8.54 -19.17 4.16
CA SER A 511 7.90 -19.18 5.47
C SER A 511 7.85 -17.81 6.14
N ASN A 512 6.89 -17.63 7.07
CA ASN A 512 6.72 -16.47 7.95
C ASN A 512 6.50 -15.08 7.29
N ALA A 513 6.24 -15.03 5.98
CA ALA A 513 6.02 -13.79 5.23
C ALA A 513 4.85 -12.94 5.79
N THR A 514 4.95 -11.64 5.55
CA THR A 514 3.99 -10.62 6.00
C THR A 514 3.65 -9.68 4.84
N LEU A 515 2.39 -9.63 4.42
CA LEU A 515 1.89 -8.69 3.42
C LEU A 515 1.28 -7.47 4.11
N SER A 516 1.79 -6.29 3.82
CA SER A 516 1.38 -5.00 4.42
C SER A 516 0.86 -4.06 3.34
N VAL A 517 -0.37 -3.54 3.48
CA VAL A 517 -0.92 -2.51 2.58
C VAL A 517 -0.79 -1.15 3.27
N ILE A 518 -0.08 -0.21 2.65
CA ILE A 518 0.37 1.05 3.28
C ILE A 518 0.02 2.25 2.40
N THR A 519 -0.66 3.27 2.91
CA THR A 519 -1.01 4.48 2.14
C THR A 519 -0.10 5.67 2.44
N ALA A 520 0.30 6.39 1.39
CA ALA A 520 1.26 7.49 1.43
C ALA A 520 0.81 8.64 0.49
N GLN A 521 1.57 9.75 0.50
CA GLN A 521 1.48 10.79 -0.54
C GLN A 521 2.43 10.44 -1.69
N ASP A 522 2.05 10.73 -2.93
CA ASP A 522 2.92 10.52 -4.10
C ASP A 522 3.88 11.71 -4.28
N SER A 523 5.16 11.53 -3.95
CA SER A 523 6.19 12.57 -4.10
C SER A 523 6.58 12.87 -5.56
N THR A 524 6.10 12.08 -6.53
CA THR A 524 6.31 12.30 -7.97
C THR A 524 5.18 13.11 -8.61
N LEU A 525 4.04 13.24 -7.93
CA LEU A 525 2.89 14.02 -8.40
C LEU A 525 3.13 15.51 -8.12
N CYS A 526 2.89 16.37 -9.11
CA CYS A 526 3.04 17.80 -8.89
C CYS A 526 2.09 18.34 -7.79
N ASN A 527 2.55 19.32 -7.01
CA ASN A 527 1.81 19.79 -5.84
C ASN A 527 0.43 20.37 -6.24
N GLY A 528 -0.63 19.81 -5.67
CA GLY A 528 -2.01 20.15 -6.01
C GLY A 528 -2.46 19.60 -7.39
N CYS A 529 -1.83 18.55 -7.90
CA CYS A 529 -2.20 17.90 -9.15
C CYS A 529 -3.05 16.63 -8.94
N GLU A 530 -3.71 16.21 -10.02
CA GLU A 530 -4.29 14.88 -10.23
C GLU A 530 -3.61 14.21 -11.44
N ARG A 531 -3.49 12.88 -11.42
CA ARG A 531 -2.91 12.08 -12.51
C ARG A 531 -4.00 11.28 -13.22
N VAL A 532 -4.18 11.52 -14.50
CA VAL A 532 -5.23 10.93 -15.34
C VAL A 532 -4.60 9.94 -16.32
N PHE A 533 -4.93 8.66 -16.17
CA PHE A 533 -4.51 7.60 -17.08
C PHE A 533 -5.37 7.62 -18.35
N LEU A 534 -4.72 7.65 -19.51
CA LEU A 534 -5.36 7.63 -20.83
C LEU A 534 -5.45 6.22 -21.42
N THR A 535 -4.49 5.34 -21.10
CA THR A 535 -4.47 3.98 -21.62
C THR A 535 -3.58 3.05 -20.80
N GLU A 536 -3.90 1.76 -20.84
CA GLU A 536 -2.92 0.69 -20.72
C GLU A 536 -3.20 -0.34 -21.84
N VAL A 537 -2.19 -0.69 -22.63
CA VAL A 537 -2.27 -1.70 -23.70
C VAL A 537 -1.35 -2.85 -23.35
N LYS A 538 -1.92 -3.95 -22.83
CA LYS A 538 -1.19 -5.16 -22.37
C LYS A 538 -0.88 -6.13 -23.52
N ASP A 539 -0.13 -7.19 -23.19
CA ASP A 539 0.21 -8.30 -24.08
C ASP A 539 0.76 -7.88 -25.45
N LEU A 540 1.47 -6.75 -25.50
CA LEU A 540 2.14 -6.30 -26.70
C LEU A 540 3.24 -7.31 -27.04
N ALA A 541 2.98 -8.08 -28.09
CA ALA A 541 3.95 -8.93 -28.77
C ALA A 541 4.05 -8.57 -30.25
N SER A 542 5.22 -8.73 -30.85
CA SER A 542 5.44 -8.54 -32.29
C SER A 542 6.74 -9.22 -32.74
N ALA A 543 6.72 -9.87 -33.91
CA ALA A 543 7.91 -10.51 -34.46
C ALA A 543 8.89 -9.48 -35.06
N LYS A 544 10.20 -9.76 -35.00
CA LYS A 544 11.24 -8.85 -35.49
C LYS A 544 10.99 -8.43 -36.94
N GLY A 545 10.92 -7.12 -37.19
CA GLY A 545 10.67 -6.57 -38.53
C GLY A 545 9.26 -6.79 -39.08
N ALA A 546 8.28 -7.15 -38.25
CA ALA A 546 6.86 -6.96 -38.57
C ALA A 546 6.52 -5.46 -38.67
N PRO A 547 5.34 -5.08 -39.20
CA PRO A 547 4.93 -3.67 -39.24
C PRO A 547 4.92 -3.03 -37.85
N VAL A 548 5.34 -1.76 -37.79
CA VAL A 548 5.26 -0.95 -36.57
C VAL A 548 3.83 -0.87 -36.05
N LYS A 549 3.66 -0.82 -34.73
CA LYS A 549 2.38 -0.47 -34.10
C LYS A 549 2.35 1.04 -33.87
N THR A 550 1.21 1.68 -34.06
CA THR A 550 1.06 3.13 -33.85
C THR A 550 -0.14 3.43 -32.98
N TYR A 551 0.06 4.30 -32.00
CA TYR A 551 -0.96 4.75 -31.05
C TYR A 551 -1.03 6.27 -31.07
N GLN A 552 -2.23 6.81 -30.79
CA GLN A 552 -2.49 8.24 -30.83
C GLN A 552 -3.46 8.61 -29.71
N TYR A 553 -3.09 9.58 -28.89
CA TYR A 553 -3.84 10.02 -27.72
C TYR A 553 -3.96 11.55 -27.73
N GLN A 554 -5.11 12.06 -27.30
CA GLN A 554 -5.31 13.51 -27.15
C GLN A 554 -5.01 13.90 -25.70
N ILE A 555 -4.11 14.85 -25.54
CA ILE A 555 -3.68 15.45 -24.28
C ILE A 555 -4.37 16.81 -24.17
N PRO A 556 -5.08 17.12 -23.06
CA PRO A 556 -5.82 18.37 -22.95
C PRO A 556 -4.88 19.55 -22.68
N ALA A 557 -5.33 20.76 -23.00
CA ALA A 557 -4.49 21.96 -23.10
C ALA A 557 -3.79 22.37 -21.79
N ASP A 558 -4.38 21.98 -20.66
CA ASP A 558 -4.01 22.29 -19.28
C ASP A 558 -3.06 21.26 -18.63
N ALA A 559 -2.81 20.12 -19.30
CA ALA A 559 -1.89 19.11 -18.82
C ALA A 559 -0.53 19.75 -18.49
N VAL A 560 -0.06 19.62 -17.25
CA VAL A 560 1.21 20.23 -16.78
C VAL A 560 2.40 19.30 -17.01
N ARG A 561 2.14 18.01 -17.23
CA ARG A 561 3.10 16.94 -17.51
C ARG A 561 2.36 15.81 -18.24
N THR A 562 2.98 15.18 -19.23
CA THR A 562 2.45 13.96 -19.88
C THR A 562 3.52 12.90 -19.91
N VAL A 563 3.18 11.65 -19.60
CA VAL A 563 4.09 10.52 -19.57
C VAL A 563 3.52 9.37 -20.38
N ALA A 564 4.37 8.79 -21.23
CA ALA A 564 4.12 7.52 -21.89
C ALA A 564 5.29 6.59 -21.58
N VAL A 565 4.98 5.38 -21.10
CA VAL A 565 5.97 4.42 -20.63
C VAL A 565 5.58 3.02 -21.07
N MET A 566 6.54 2.24 -21.55
CA MET A 566 6.42 0.78 -21.60
C MET A 566 7.24 0.22 -20.45
N PRO A 567 6.63 -0.26 -19.34
CA PRO A 567 7.38 -0.82 -18.23
C PRO A 567 8.22 -2.02 -18.69
N GLY A 568 9.48 -2.08 -18.25
CA GLY A 568 10.40 -3.17 -18.53
C GLY A 568 9.99 -4.52 -17.94
N GLY A 569 10.84 -5.54 -18.13
CA GLY A 569 10.57 -6.92 -17.74
C GLY A 569 9.93 -7.79 -18.83
N TYR A 570 9.42 -7.17 -19.90
CA TYR A 570 8.99 -7.88 -21.11
C TYR A 570 10.13 -8.66 -21.77
N GLN A 571 9.81 -9.64 -22.61
CA GLN A 571 10.81 -10.30 -23.44
C GLN A 571 11.03 -9.52 -24.73
N GLY A 572 12.28 -9.38 -25.17
CA GLY A 572 12.65 -8.73 -26.42
C GLY A 572 12.88 -7.22 -26.32
N ASP A 573 12.72 -6.55 -27.46
CA ASP A 573 13.15 -5.16 -27.68
C ASP A 573 12.13 -4.42 -28.59
N PRO A 574 11.15 -3.73 -27.98
CA PRO A 574 10.23 -2.81 -28.63
C PRO A 574 10.76 -1.37 -28.54
N ASP A 575 11.39 -0.85 -29.59
CA ASP A 575 11.74 0.58 -29.67
C ASP A 575 10.45 1.42 -29.65
N ALA A 576 10.28 2.35 -28.71
CA ALA A 576 9.14 3.27 -28.69
C ALA A 576 9.56 4.72 -29.06
N TYR A 577 9.20 5.14 -30.26
CA TYR A 577 9.44 6.49 -30.78
C TYR A 577 8.19 7.35 -30.53
N MET A 578 8.34 8.53 -29.92
CA MET A 578 7.20 9.35 -29.46
C MET A 578 7.33 10.82 -29.84
N SER A 579 6.20 11.44 -30.21
CA SER A 579 6.15 12.87 -30.58
C SER A 579 4.83 13.56 -30.21
N MET A 580 4.93 14.83 -29.84
CA MET A 580 3.77 15.68 -29.51
C MET A 580 3.42 16.57 -30.70
N ASN A 581 2.20 16.45 -31.21
CA ASN A 581 1.68 17.13 -32.41
C ASN A 581 2.40 16.81 -33.74
N ALA A 582 3.37 15.88 -33.75
CA ALA A 582 4.01 15.34 -34.94
C ALA A 582 3.90 13.80 -34.96
N THR A 583 3.90 13.19 -36.15
CA THR A 583 3.99 11.73 -36.30
C THR A 583 5.46 11.30 -36.19
N PRO A 584 5.84 10.46 -35.22
CA PRO A 584 7.22 10.00 -35.09
C PRO A 584 7.57 8.98 -36.18
N ASP A 585 8.84 8.96 -36.58
CA ASP A 585 9.47 7.89 -37.34
C ASP A 585 10.86 7.56 -36.76
N LYS A 586 11.58 6.60 -37.35
CA LYS A 586 12.88 6.14 -36.81
C LYS A 586 14.03 7.17 -36.88
N THR A 587 13.77 8.34 -37.44
CA THR A 587 14.76 9.43 -37.60
C THR A 587 14.24 10.79 -37.12
N THR A 588 12.93 10.93 -36.93
CA THR A 588 12.28 12.17 -36.47
C THR A 588 11.28 11.85 -35.35
N TYR A 589 11.60 12.27 -34.13
CA TYR A 589 10.81 12.08 -32.91
C TYR A 589 11.18 13.18 -31.90
N ASP A 590 10.35 13.38 -30.87
CA ASP A 590 10.67 14.26 -29.75
C ASP A 590 11.32 13.49 -28.59
N CYS A 591 11.00 12.19 -28.45
CA CYS A 591 11.55 11.31 -27.43
C CYS A 591 11.54 9.82 -27.87
N GLY A 592 12.46 9.03 -27.28
CA GLY A 592 12.60 7.58 -27.49
C GLY A 592 13.35 7.21 -28.79
N PRO A 593 13.79 5.96 -28.95
CA PRO A 593 13.62 4.83 -28.05
C PRO A 593 14.75 4.74 -27.01
N PHE A 594 14.58 3.93 -25.97
CA PHE A 594 15.70 3.48 -25.14
C PHE A 594 16.40 2.29 -25.81
N SER A 595 17.71 2.15 -25.61
CA SER A 595 18.56 1.28 -26.45
C SER A 595 18.88 -0.08 -25.82
N ALA A 596 17.94 -0.69 -25.09
CA ALA A 596 18.21 -1.88 -24.27
C ALA A 596 16.98 -2.81 -24.06
N PRO A 597 17.04 -4.06 -24.55
CA PRO A 597 16.06 -5.10 -24.29
C PRO A 597 15.65 -5.22 -22.83
N ARG A 598 14.34 -5.41 -22.60
CA ARG A 598 13.68 -5.51 -21.28
C ARG A 598 13.79 -4.30 -20.34
N LEU A 599 14.49 -3.22 -20.67
CA LEU A 599 14.39 -1.97 -19.89
C LEU A 599 13.09 -1.23 -20.25
N SER A 600 12.70 -0.24 -19.44
CA SER A 600 11.49 0.53 -19.70
C SER A 600 11.72 1.59 -20.78
N GLU A 601 10.93 1.57 -21.85
CA GLU A 601 10.82 2.74 -22.73
C GLU A 601 10.09 3.86 -21.97
N TYR A 602 10.64 5.05 -21.89
CA TYR A 602 10.04 6.16 -21.14
C TYR A 602 10.15 7.49 -21.88
N CYS A 603 9.02 8.20 -21.96
CA CYS A 603 8.95 9.55 -22.49
C CYS A 603 8.09 10.47 -21.64
N GLU A 604 8.62 11.66 -21.38
CA GLU A 604 7.95 12.73 -20.64
C GLU A 604 7.90 14.00 -21.49
N PHE A 605 6.74 14.65 -21.48
CA PHE A 605 6.47 15.91 -22.16
C PHE A 605 6.01 16.94 -21.11
N GLY A 606 6.56 18.15 -21.20
CA GLY A 606 6.20 19.25 -20.31
C GLY A 606 4.80 19.82 -20.60
N ALA A 607 4.45 20.87 -19.85
CA ALA A 607 3.12 21.46 -19.86
C ALA A 607 2.62 21.90 -21.25
N GLY A 608 1.38 21.53 -21.57
CA GLY A 608 0.66 21.84 -22.79
C GLY A 608 0.00 20.62 -23.42
N GLY A 609 -1.20 20.82 -23.98
CA GLY A 609 -1.93 19.78 -24.70
C GLY A 609 -1.54 19.62 -26.18
N GLY A 610 -2.14 18.61 -26.80
CA GLY A 610 -1.89 18.26 -28.19
C GLY A 610 -2.19 16.80 -28.48
N THR A 611 -1.86 16.35 -29.70
CA THR A 611 -1.94 14.93 -30.06
C THR A 611 -0.60 14.26 -29.80
N LEU A 612 -0.53 13.41 -28.77
CA LEU A 612 0.61 12.51 -28.55
C LEU A 612 0.51 11.35 -29.55
N ASN A 613 1.59 11.14 -30.31
CA ASN A 613 1.73 10.05 -31.28
C ASN A 613 2.87 9.14 -30.82
N ILE A 614 2.65 7.83 -30.86
CA ILE A 614 3.60 6.80 -30.42
C ILE A 614 3.74 5.78 -31.55
N MET A 615 4.96 5.39 -31.89
CA MET A 615 5.29 4.32 -32.82
C MET A 615 6.18 3.29 -32.11
N ILE A 616 5.68 2.06 -31.94
CA ILE A 616 6.46 0.94 -31.42
C ILE A 616 6.98 0.10 -32.59
N ASP A 617 8.30 0.02 -32.76
CA ASP A 617 8.96 -0.83 -33.75
C ASP A 617 9.46 -2.14 -33.12
N PRO A 618 9.22 -3.31 -33.75
CA PRO A 618 9.83 -4.57 -33.33
C PRO A 618 11.29 -4.64 -33.80
N PHE A 619 12.15 -3.89 -33.11
CA PHE A 619 13.60 -3.89 -33.35
C PHE A 619 14.18 -5.28 -33.09
N LEU A 620 13.76 -5.94 -32.00
CA LEU A 620 13.77 -7.40 -31.88
C LEU A 620 12.34 -7.96 -31.89
N GLU A 621 12.23 -9.29 -31.86
CA GLU A 621 10.97 -9.94 -31.52
C GLU A 621 10.71 -9.73 -30.03
N TYR A 622 9.52 -9.24 -29.68
CA TYR A 622 9.14 -8.93 -28.31
C TYR A 622 7.79 -9.52 -27.92
N SER A 623 7.56 -9.73 -26.62
CA SER A 623 6.31 -10.25 -26.06
C SER A 623 6.15 -9.94 -24.56
N GLY A 624 4.91 -9.80 -24.11
CA GLY A 624 4.58 -9.49 -22.71
C GLY A 624 4.84 -8.02 -22.32
N ALA A 625 4.95 -7.10 -23.28
CA ALA A 625 5.08 -5.68 -22.99
C ALA A 625 3.72 -5.01 -22.75
N SER A 626 3.69 -4.01 -21.87
CA SER A 626 2.56 -3.08 -21.73
C SER A 626 2.96 -1.70 -22.25
N LEU A 627 2.01 -0.92 -22.76
CA LEU A 627 2.14 0.52 -22.98
C LEU A 627 1.16 1.25 -22.06
N VAL A 628 1.66 2.04 -21.12
CA VAL A 628 0.88 2.90 -20.22
C VAL A 628 1.05 4.36 -20.68
N VAL A 629 -0.04 5.12 -20.71
CA VAL A 629 0.00 6.56 -21.01
C VAL A 629 -0.87 7.30 -19.99
N TYR A 630 -0.32 8.33 -19.38
CA TYR A 630 -1.02 9.21 -18.44
C TYR A 630 -0.57 10.66 -18.60
N TYR A 631 -1.32 11.59 -18.01
CA TYR A 631 -0.90 12.97 -17.84
C TYR A 631 -1.27 13.48 -16.45
N GLU A 632 -0.62 14.56 -16.02
CA GLU A 632 -0.92 15.26 -14.78
C GLU A 632 -1.44 16.65 -15.10
N ARG A 633 -2.36 17.13 -14.26
CA ARG A 633 -3.03 18.42 -14.36
C ARG A 633 -3.31 18.95 -12.96
N GLN A 634 -3.61 20.23 -12.79
CA GLN A 634 -4.01 20.76 -11.47
C GLN A 634 -5.35 20.14 -11.03
N ALA A 635 -5.44 19.64 -9.79
CA ALA A 635 -6.68 19.05 -9.27
C ALA A 635 -7.77 20.11 -9.14
N GLY A 636 -9.00 19.79 -9.56
CA GLY A 636 -10.15 20.72 -9.50
C GLY A 636 -10.10 21.86 -10.52
N SER A 637 -9.45 21.66 -11.67
CA SER A 637 -9.30 22.66 -12.74
C SER A 637 -10.26 22.45 -13.92
N GLY A 638 -11.57 22.45 -13.66
CA GLY A 638 -12.61 22.70 -14.67
C GLY A 638 -12.55 21.87 -15.96
N LEU A 639 -12.59 20.53 -15.86
CA LEU A 639 -12.96 19.70 -17.01
C LEU A 639 -14.44 19.31 -16.97
N PRO A 640 -15.05 19.12 -18.14
CA PRO A 640 -16.26 18.34 -18.25
C PRO A 640 -15.93 16.87 -18.02
N ILE A 641 -16.71 16.19 -17.18
CA ILE A 641 -16.75 14.74 -17.08
C ILE A 641 -17.58 14.23 -18.27
N ALA A 642 -17.06 13.23 -18.99
CA ALA A 642 -17.81 12.45 -19.97
C ALA A 642 -18.43 11.22 -19.29
N GLN A 643 -19.67 10.88 -19.62
CA GLN A 643 -20.30 9.60 -19.26
C GLN A 643 -21.08 9.06 -20.46
N ALA A 644 -20.53 8.06 -21.13
CA ALA A 644 -21.10 7.38 -22.29
C ALA A 644 -22.23 6.41 -21.91
N ASN A 645 -22.33 6.02 -20.62
CA ASN A 645 -23.31 5.07 -20.09
C ASN A 645 -23.26 3.68 -20.79
N GLY A 646 -24.07 2.72 -20.36
CA GLY A 646 -24.14 1.38 -20.95
C GLY A 646 -23.92 0.25 -19.93
N ASP A 647 -23.53 -0.96 -20.34
CA ASP A 647 -23.35 -1.40 -21.74
C ASP A 647 -24.66 -1.36 -22.55
N TYR A 648 -24.56 -1.39 -23.88
CA TYR A 648 -25.69 -1.36 -24.80
C TYR A 648 -25.86 -2.69 -25.55
N SER A 649 -27.11 -3.09 -25.84
CA SER A 649 -27.36 -4.13 -26.83
C SER A 649 -28.63 -3.90 -27.65
N ALA A 650 -28.65 -4.46 -28.87
CA ALA A 650 -29.82 -4.49 -29.76
C ALA A 650 -29.71 -5.58 -30.83
N LEU A 651 -30.74 -5.70 -31.67
CA LEU A 651 -30.71 -6.53 -32.86
C LEU A 651 -30.27 -5.73 -34.10
N ILE A 652 -29.74 -6.42 -35.12
CA ILE A 652 -29.36 -5.79 -36.39
C ILE A 652 -30.49 -4.92 -36.94
N GLY A 653 -30.21 -3.62 -37.12
CA GLY A 653 -31.12 -2.65 -37.73
C GLY A 653 -32.10 -1.95 -36.77
N GLU A 654 -32.13 -2.30 -35.48
CA GLU A 654 -32.91 -1.59 -34.45
C GLU A 654 -32.16 -0.35 -33.92
N ASP A 655 -32.89 0.60 -33.32
CA ASP A 655 -32.33 1.82 -32.72
C ASP A 655 -31.77 1.56 -31.31
N ILE A 656 -30.47 1.80 -31.11
CA ILE A 656 -29.89 2.00 -29.77
C ILE A 656 -29.94 3.49 -29.45
N SER A 657 -30.50 3.83 -28.29
CA SER A 657 -30.52 5.20 -27.75
C SER A 657 -29.35 5.40 -26.79
N PHE A 658 -28.34 6.15 -27.21
CA PHE A 658 -27.16 6.45 -26.42
C PHE A 658 -27.41 7.63 -25.46
N SER A 659 -26.74 7.59 -24.31
CA SER A 659 -26.94 8.54 -23.20
C SER A 659 -25.63 9.24 -22.84
N SER A 660 -25.68 10.57 -22.76
CA SER A 660 -24.64 11.38 -22.09
C SER A 660 -25.04 11.80 -20.67
N ALA A 661 -26.13 11.26 -20.12
CA ALA A 661 -26.56 11.56 -18.75
C ALA A 661 -25.43 11.33 -17.75
N GLY A 662 -25.28 12.24 -16.78
CA GLY A 662 -24.15 12.25 -15.85
C GLY A 662 -22.86 12.89 -16.38
N SER A 663 -22.77 13.19 -17.68
CA SER A 663 -21.74 14.11 -18.18
C SER A 663 -22.00 15.51 -17.62
N ASN A 664 -21.06 16.09 -16.89
CA ASN A 664 -21.19 17.40 -16.28
C ASN A 664 -19.86 18.15 -16.26
N ASP A 665 -19.91 19.48 -16.35
CA ASP A 665 -18.82 20.36 -15.96
C ASP A 665 -19.04 20.79 -14.50
N SER A 666 -17.99 21.21 -13.80
CA SER A 666 -18.01 21.54 -12.36
C SER A 666 -17.86 23.03 -12.06
N ASP A 667 -17.21 23.80 -12.93
CA ASP A 667 -17.15 25.26 -12.87
C ASP A 667 -17.66 25.96 -14.15
N GLY A 668 -17.78 25.24 -15.27
CA GLY A 668 -18.37 25.71 -16.53
C GLY A 668 -19.68 25.01 -16.94
N SER A 669 -19.73 24.60 -18.22
CA SER A 669 -20.88 23.98 -18.89
C SER A 669 -20.48 23.30 -20.21
N ILE A 670 -21.03 22.12 -20.48
CA ILE A 670 -20.77 21.38 -21.73
C ILE A 670 -21.44 22.09 -22.93
N THR A 671 -20.63 22.56 -23.89
CA THR A 671 -21.07 23.22 -25.13
C THR A 671 -21.19 22.28 -26.33
N SER A 672 -20.47 21.15 -26.34
CA SER A 672 -20.38 20.25 -27.49
C SER A 672 -20.28 18.77 -27.09
N TYR A 673 -20.78 17.90 -27.97
CA TYR A 673 -20.77 16.44 -27.85
C TYR A 673 -20.34 15.86 -29.21
N LEU A 674 -19.55 14.80 -29.19
CA LEU A 674 -19.17 14.01 -30.36
C LEU A 674 -19.17 12.52 -30.01
N TRP A 675 -20.09 11.78 -30.61
CA TRP A 675 -20.16 10.33 -30.55
C TRP A 675 -19.47 9.71 -31.77
N ALA A 676 -18.72 8.62 -31.56
CA ALA A 676 -18.21 7.74 -32.60
C ALA A 676 -18.59 6.28 -32.28
N PHE A 677 -19.38 5.65 -33.14
CA PHE A 677 -20.08 4.39 -32.83
C PHE A 677 -19.28 3.11 -33.10
N GLY A 678 -17.99 3.21 -33.44
CA GLY A 678 -17.12 2.05 -33.73
C GLY A 678 -17.34 1.38 -35.10
N ASP A 679 -18.47 1.62 -35.78
CA ASP A 679 -18.75 1.14 -37.14
C ASP A 679 -18.36 2.14 -38.26
N GLY A 680 -17.82 3.31 -37.88
CA GLY A 680 -17.49 4.42 -38.77
C GLY A 680 -18.54 5.53 -38.84
N ALA A 681 -19.71 5.38 -38.21
CA ALA A 681 -20.68 6.45 -38.04
C ALA A 681 -20.35 7.34 -36.81
N THR A 682 -20.81 8.59 -36.86
CA THR A 682 -20.63 9.60 -35.81
C THR A 682 -21.90 10.45 -35.62
N SER A 683 -22.03 11.12 -34.48
CA SER A 683 -23.12 12.07 -34.20
C SER A 683 -22.67 13.20 -33.28
N THR A 684 -23.29 14.37 -33.34
CA THR A 684 -23.01 15.52 -32.46
C THR A 684 -24.19 15.90 -31.55
N LEU A 685 -25.17 15.01 -31.41
CA LEU A 685 -26.24 15.13 -30.43
C LEU A 685 -25.75 14.58 -29.09
N ALA A 686 -26.18 15.19 -27.98
CA ALA A 686 -25.87 14.71 -26.63
C ALA A 686 -26.36 13.27 -26.39
N ASN A 687 -27.60 12.96 -26.82
CA ASN A 687 -28.24 11.65 -26.68
C ASN A 687 -28.73 11.19 -28.06
N PRO A 688 -27.87 10.56 -28.89
CA PRO A 688 -28.22 10.15 -30.25
C PRO A 688 -28.86 8.76 -30.31
N THR A 689 -29.55 8.48 -31.42
CA THR A 689 -29.97 7.12 -31.81
C THR A 689 -29.11 6.61 -32.97
N HIS A 690 -28.62 5.37 -32.90
CA HIS A 690 -27.85 4.74 -34.00
C HIS A 690 -28.29 3.29 -34.27
N ARG A 691 -28.02 2.80 -35.50
CA ARG A 691 -28.47 1.49 -36.01
C ARG A 691 -27.35 0.73 -36.72
N TYR A 692 -26.81 -0.28 -36.05
CA TYR A 692 -25.80 -1.16 -36.62
C TYR A 692 -26.39 -2.09 -37.70
N GLN A 693 -25.71 -2.18 -38.84
CA GLN A 693 -26.17 -2.93 -40.02
C GLN A 693 -25.64 -4.38 -40.08
N LEU A 694 -24.78 -4.76 -39.14
CA LEU A 694 -24.17 -6.08 -38.98
C LEU A 694 -24.19 -6.48 -37.51
N ALA A 695 -24.16 -7.78 -37.22
CA ALA A 695 -23.95 -8.29 -35.87
C ALA A 695 -22.46 -8.27 -35.53
N GLY A 696 -22.15 -8.02 -34.26
CA GLY A 696 -20.80 -7.89 -33.73
C GLY A 696 -20.76 -7.14 -32.39
N SER A 697 -19.57 -7.01 -31.82
CA SER A 697 -19.30 -6.10 -30.72
C SER A 697 -18.65 -4.83 -31.26
N TYR A 698 -19.12 -3.67 -30.81
CA TYR A 698 -18.57 -2.36 -31.13
C TYR A 698 -18.22 -1.62 -29.84
N ASN A 699 -17.24 -0.72 -29.89
CA ASN A 699 -17.00 0.26 -28.82
C ASN A 699 -17.51 1.62 -29.33
N ALA A 700 -18.43 2.22 -28.58
CA ALA A 700 -18.98 3.54 -28.87
C ALA A 700 -18.39 4.55 -27.88
N SER A 701 -17.70 5.57 -28.38
CA SER A 701 -17.09 6.62 -27.55
C SER A 701 -17.89 7.91 -27.62
N LEU A 702 -17.97 8.60 -26.49
CA LEU A 702 -18.50 9.95 -26.34
C LEU A 702 -17.34 10.87 -25.93
N GLN A 703 -17.06 11.89 -26.73
CA GLN A 703 -16.29 13.07 -26.33
C GLN A 703 -17.24 14.22 -26.01
N VAL A 704 -16.96 14.97 -24.93
CA VAL A 704 -17.65 16.22 -24.57
C VAL A 704 -16.69 17.41 -24.62
N THR A 705 -17.20 18.62 -24.77
CA THR A 705 -16.43 19.88 -24.75
C THR A 705 -17.11 20.90 -23.85
N ASP A 706 -16.37 21.60 -22.98
CA ASP A 706 -16.88 22.66 -22.10
C ASP A 706 -17.00 24.05 -22.81
N ASN A 707 -17.13 25.13 -22.03
CA ASN A 707 -17.14 26.52 -22.53
C ASN A 707 -15.78 27.19 -22.67
N ASP A 708 -14.71 26.63 -22.08
CA ASP A 708 -13.36 27.19 -22.12
C ASP A 708 -12.48 26.51 -23.19
N GLY A 709 -12.96 25.40 -23.74
CA GLY A 709 -12.42 24.67 -24.88
C GLY A 709 -11.83 23.29 -24.55
N ASN A 710 -11.92 22.83 -23.30
CA ASN A 710 -11.34 21.55 -22.89
C ASN A 710 -12.30 20.38 -23.20
N THR A 711 -11.77 19.15 -23.24
CA THR A 711 -12.56 17.96 -23.59
C THR A 711 -12.21 16.75 -22.74
N ALA A 712 -13.21 15.93 -22.44
CA ALA A 712 -13.03 14.57 -21.91
C ALA A 712 -13.76 13.56 -22.79
N THR A 713 -13.38 12.28 -22.66
CA THR A 713 -13.93 11.17 -23.44
C THR A 713 -14.22 9.97 -22.54
N ASP A 714 -15.32 9.28 -22.79
CA ASP A 714 -15.70 8.00 -22.17
C ASP A 714 -16.17 7.01 -23.26
N SER A 715 -16.28 5.71 -22.96
CA SER A 715 -16.67 4.69 -23.94
C SER A 715 -17.49 3.53 -23.37
N ALA A 716 -18.37 2.98 -24.21
CA ALA A 716 -19.31 1.92 -23.89
C ALA A 716 -19.19 0.74 -24.86
N ASN A 717 -19.41 -0.50 -24.39
CA ASN A 717 -19.54 -1.63 -25.30
C ASN A 717 -20.96 -1.71 -25.87
N VAL A 718 -21.04 -2.21 -27.10
CA VAL A 718 -22.30 -2.32 -27.85
C VAL A 718 -22.38 -3.68 -28.53
N THR A 719 -23.24 -4.55 -27.99
CA THR A 719 -23.47 -5.90 -28.54
C THR A 719 -24.64 -5.89 -29.51
N VAL A 720 -24.40 -6.32 -30.75
CA VAL A 720 -25.43 -6.37 -31.81
C VAL A 720 -25.66 -7.82 -32.23
N SER A 721 -26.85 -8.33 -31.91
CA SER A 721 -27.25 -9.72 -32.14
C SER A 721 -28.13 -9.91 -33.38
N THR A 722 -28.16 -11.13 -33.92
CA THR A 722 -29.12 -11.53 -34.98
C THR A 722 -30.50 -11.92 -34.43
N SER A 723 -30.58 -12.23 -33.14
CA SER A 723 -31.80 -12.63 -32.41
C SER A 723 -31.53 -12.53 -30.92
N ASN A 724 -32.46 -11.97 -30.13
CA ASN A 724 -32.30 -11.90 -28.68
C ASN A 724 -32.34 -13.31 -28.07
N GLN A 725 -31.50 -13.57 -27.07
CA GLN A 725 -31.59 -14.78 -26.25
C GLN A 725 -32.39 -14.46 -24.97
N ALA A 726 -32.94 -15.49 -24.32
CA ALA A 726 -33.62 -15.27 -23.04
C ALA A 726 -32.58 -15.29 -21.91
N PRO A 727 -32.70 -14.39 -20.91
CA PRO A 727 -31.75 -14.31 -19.80
C PRO A 727 -31.73 -15.60 -18.98
N VAL A 728 -30.68 -15.81 -18.21
CA VAL A 728 -30.57 -16.90 -17.24
C VAL A 728 -31.04 -16.39 -15.88
N ALA A 729 -32.09 -17.00 -15.33
CA ALA A 729 -32.56 -16.74 -13.97
C ALA A 729 -31.89 -17.69 -12.97
N ASN A 730 -31.47 -17.18 -11.81
CA ASN A 730 -31.07 -18.00 -10.66
C ASN A 730 -31.76 -17.52 -9.37
N ALA A 731 -32.72 -18.30 -8.87
CA ALA A 731 -33.42 -18.04 -7.61
C ALA A 731 -32.62 -18.47 -6.35
N ASN A 732 -31.49 -19.14 -6.54
CA ASN A 732 -30.63 -19.73 -5.50
C ASN A 732 -31.40 -20.66 -4.54
N GLY A 733 -30.84 -20.94 -3.36
CA GLY A 733 -31.40 -21.90 -2.39
C GLY A 733 -31.00 -23.36 -2.64
N PRO A 734 -31.73 -24.34 -2.08
CA PRO A 734 -32.96 -24.19 -1.29
C PRO A 734 -32.75 -23.44 0.02
N TYR A 735 -33.82 -22.83 0.53
CA TYR A 735 -33.81 -22.06 1.77
C TYR A 735 -34.55 -22.81 2.89
N ALA A 736 -34.10 -22.65 4.14
CA ALA A 736 -34.77 -23.18 5.31
C ALA A 736 -34.76 -22.13 6.43
N VAL A 737 -35.89 -21.97 7.12
CA VAL A 737 -36.09 -20.93 8.14
C VAL A 737 -37.15 -21.36 9.17
N GLU A 738 -37.23 -20.63 10.28
CA GLU A 738 -38.32 -20.75 11.26
C GLU A 738 -39.41 -19.68 11.02
N LEU A 739 -40.62 -19.96 11.48
CA LEU A 739 -41.78 -19.09 11.34
C LEU A 739 -41.51 -17.65 11.84
N GLY A 740 -41.89 -16.64 11.06
CA GLY A 740 -41.71 -15.23 11.42
C GLY A 740 -40.28 -14.70 11.33
N LYS A 741 -39.29 -15.52 10.91
CA LYS A 741 -37.93 -15.07 10.60
C LYS A 741 -37.82 -14.68 9.12
N ALA A 742 -37.02 -13.65 8.81
CA ALA A 742 -36.81 -13.20 7.45
C ALA A 742 -35.77 -14.04 6.69
N ILE A 743 -36.03 -14.31 5.41
CA ILE A 743 -35.08 -14.87 4.44
C ILE A 743 -34.61 -13.74 3.53
N VAL A 744 -33.30 -13.62 3.35
CA VAL A 744 -32.69 -12.83 2.27
C VAL A 744 -32.63 -13.70 1.02
N PHE A 745 -33.44 -13.41 0.02
CA PHE A 745 -33.37 -14.06 -1.29
C PHE A 745 -32.31 -13.39 -2.16
N SER A 746 -31.65 -14.16 -3.02
CA SER A 746 -30.66 -13.62 -3.94
C SER A 746 -30.89 -14.04 -5.39
N SER A 747 -30.71 -13.08 -6.30
CA SER A 747 -30.66 -13.30 -7.75
C SER A 747 -29.25 -13.57 -8.28
N ALA A 748 -28.23 -13.68 -7.41
CA ALA A 748 -26.83 -13.84 -7.80
C ALA A 748 -26.62 -15.03 -8.76
N GLY A 749 -25.84 -14.83 -9.82
CA GLY A 749 -25.70 -15.80 -10.91
C GLY A 749 -26.87 -15.82 -11.89
N SER A 750 -27.81 -14.86 -11.81
CA SER A 750 -28.64 -14.48 -12.96
C SER A 750 -27.79 -13.61 -13.90
N SER A 751 -27.91 -13.82 -15.21
CA SER A 751 -27.10 -13.15 -16.23
C SER A 751 -27.80 -13.17 -17.58
N ASP A 752 -27.59 -12.17 -18.42
CA ASP A 752 -28.13 -12.15 -19.79
C ASP A 752 -27.02 -12.39 -20.83
N PRO A 753 -27.17 -13.33 -21.80
CA PRO A 753 -26.06 -13.68 -22.71
C PRO A 753 -25.70 -12.63 -23.77
N ASP A 754 -26.61 -11.72 -24.13
CA ASP A 754 -26.39 -10.66 -25.13
C ASP A 754 -27.04 -9.31 -24.76
N GLY A 755 -27.12 -9.02 -23.45
CA GLY A 755 -27.71 -7.81 -22.91
C GLY A 755 -27.57 -7.67 -21.40
N THR A 756 -28.59 -7.10 -20.76
CA THR A 756 -28.64 -6.76 -19.34
C THR A 756 -30.03 -7.03 -18.77
N ILE A 757 -30.10 -7.47 -17.51
CA ILE A 757 -31.38 -7.71 -16.81
C ILE A 757 -31.94 -6.39 -16.29
N THR A 758 -33.07 -5.92 -16.83
CA THR A 758 -33.73 -4.67 -16.41
C THR A 758 -34.67 -4.86 -15.23
N ASP A 759 -35.38 -5.99 -15.18
CA ASP A 759 -36.45 -6.24 -14.20
C ASP A 759 -36.29 -7.59 -13.51
N TYR A 760 -36.61 -7.59 -12.22
CA TYR A 760 -36.71 -8.77 -11.38
C TYR A 760 -38.16 -8.86 -10.88
N ALA A 761 -38.74 -10.06 -10.85
CA ALA A 761 -40.06 -10.30 -10.28
C ALA A 761 -40.07 -11.61 -9.49
N TRP A 762 -40.03 -11.48 -8.17
CA TRP A 762 -40.15 -12.58 -7.21
C TRP A 762 -41.61 -12.84 -6.86
N ALA A 763 -41.99 -14.11 -6.79
CA ALA A 763 -43.25 -14.57 -6.20
C ALA A 763 -42.91 -15.65 -5.16
N PHE A 764 -43.22 -15.39 -3.88
CA PHE A 764 -42.72 -16.22 -2.77
C PHE A 764 -43.52 -17.53 -2.55
N GLY A 765 -44.66 -17.68 -3.22
CA GLY A 765 -45.49 -18.89 -3.16
C GLY A 765 -46.58 -18.87 -2.08
N ASP A 766 -46.58 -17.86 -1.21
CA ASP A 766 -47.63 -17.57 -0.22
C ASP A 766 -48.68 -16.55 -0.72
N GLY A 767 -48.42 -15.91 -1.86
CA GLY A 767 -49.24 -14.85 -2.46
C GLY A 767 -48.54 -13.49 -2.51
N GLN A 768 -47.42 -13.32 -1.79
CA GLN A 768 -46.62 -12.10 -1.79
C GLN A 768 -45.59 -12.09 -2.94
N THR A 769 -45.19 -10.89 -3.35
CA THR A 769 -44.24 -10.63 -4.44
C THR A 769 -43.25 -9.53 -4.10
N SER A 770 -42.17 -9.42 -4.87
CA SER A 770 -41.26 -8.26 -4.84
C SER A 770 -40.62 -8.02 -6.22
N THR A 771 -40.24 -6.78 -6.50
CA THR A 771 -39.50 -6.39 -7.72
C THR A 771 -38.02 -6.05 -7.45
N SER A 772 -37.56 -6.16 -6.21
CA SER A 772 -36.13 -5.98 -5.89
C SER A 772 -35.32 -7.21 -6.33
N ALA A 773 -34.08 -7.01 -6.79
CA ALA A 773 -33.21 -8.11 -7.22
C ALA A 773 -32.92 -9.11 -6.08
N ASN A 774 -32.56 -8.61 -4.88
CA ASN A 774 -32.26 -9.40 -3.69
C ASN A 774 -33.22 -9.01 -2.52
N PRO A 775 -34.47 -9.51 -2.49
CA PRO A 775 -35.47 -9.07 -1.52
C PRO A 775 -35.39 -9.84 -0.19
N THR A 776 -35.79 -9.19 0.89
CA THR A 776 -36.10 -9.85 2.17
C THR A 776 -37.58 -10.20 2.24
N HIS A 777 -37.94 -11.45 2.57
CA HIS A 777 -39.33 -11.86 2.80
C HIS A 777 -39.47 -12.72 4.06
N THR A 778 -40.64 -12.65 4.71
CA THR A 778 -40.96 -13.35 5.96
C THR A 778 -42.30 -14.07 5.82
N TYR A 779 -42.31 -15.37 6.05
CA TYR A 779 -43.53 -16.18 5.97
C TYR A 779 -44.32 -16.15 7.27
N THR A 780 -45.65 -16.09 7.15
CA THR A 780 -46.60 -15.97 8.28
C THR A 780 -47.33 -17.27 8.63
N ALA A 781 -46.97 -18.38 7.98
CA ALA A 781 -47.36 -19.75 8.35
C ALA A 781 -46.21 -20.73 8.08
N ALA A 782 -46.13 -21.83 8.82
CA ALA A 782 -45.18 -22.89 8.56
C ALA A 782 -45.63 -23.76 7.37
N GLY A 783 -44.66 -24.32 6.64
CA GLY A 783 -44.92 -25.11 5.44
C GLY A 783 -43.79 -25.05 4.41
N ASN A 784 -44.03 -25.69 3.27
CA ASN A 784 -43.10 -25.67 2.14
C ASN A 784 -43.64 -24.76 1.04
N TYR A 785 -42.82 -23.81 0.61
CA TYR A 785 -43.17 -22.83 -0.43
C TYR A 785 -42.26 -22.99 -1.65
N SER A 786 -42.81 -22.72 -2.83
CA SER A 786 -42.04 -22.66 -4.09
C SER A 786 -41.92 -21.20 -4.47
N THR A 787 -40.76 -20.61 -4.19
CA THR A 787 -40.43 -19.25 -4.61
C THR A 787 -39.97 -19.26 -6.06
N THR A 788 -40.50 -18.36 -6.89
CA THR A 788 -40.10 -18.18 -8.29
C THR A 788 -39.46 -16.80 -8.45
N LEU A 789 -38.26 -16.75 -9.04
CA LEU A 789 -37.69 -15.54 -9.63
C LEU A 789 -38.00 -15.55 -11.13
N THR A 790 -38.56 -14.46 -11.64
CA THR A 790 -38.54 -14.11 -13.06
C THR A 790 -37.53 -12.98 -13.27
N VAL A 791 -36.74 -13.05 -14.34
CA VAL A 791 -35.90 -11.93 -14.80
C VAL A 791 -36.29 -11.56 -16.22
N THR A 792 -36.16 -10.27 -16.56
CA THR A 792 -36.44 -9.70 -17.89
C THR A 792 -35.19 -9.02 -18.42
N ASP A 793 -34.86 -9.20 -19.71
CA ASP A 793 -33.77 -8.49 -20.38
C ASP A 793 -34.19 -7.14 -20.99
N ASN A 794 -33.21 -6.33 -21.41
CA ASN A 794 -33.42 -5.02 -22.04
C ASN A 794 -34.08 -5.04 -23.42
N LEU A 795 -34.37 -6.21 -23.99
CA LEU A 795 -35.12 -6.42 -25.23
C LEU A 795 -36.48 -7.14 -24.99
N GLY A 796 -36.83 -7.39 -23.73
CA GLY A 796 -38.14 -7.86 -23.28
C GLY A 796 -38.38 -9.38 -23.33
N LEU A 797 -37.36 -10.24 -23.49
CA LEU A 797 -37.57 -11.67 -23.16
C LEU A 797 -37.43 -11.89 -21.64
N THR A 798 -37.98 -13.00 -21.18
CA THR A 798 -38.06 -13.35 -19.76
C THR A 798 -37.70 -14.81 -19.54
N ASN A 799 -37.11 -15.12 -18.39
CA ASN A 799 -36.90 -16.48 -17.94
C ASN A 799 -37.16 -16.64 -16.44
N THR A 800 -37.38 -17.87 -15.98
CA THR A 800 -37.78 -18.16 -14.60
C THR A 800 -36.93 -19.24 -13.95
N SER A 801 -36.61 -19.04 -12.67
CA SER A 801 -35.94 -20.03 -11.82
C SER A 801 -36.74 -20.22 -10.53
N THR A 802 -36.67 -21.41 -9.93
CA THR A 802 -37.48 -21.76 -8.75
C THR A 802 -36.64 -22.32 -7.62
N ALA A 803 -36.88 -21.81 -6.41
CA ALA A 803 -36.27 -22.23 -5.17
C ALA A 803 -37.32 -22.88 -4.27
N GLN A 804 -36.94 -23.95 -3.57
CA GLN A 804 -37.75 -24.50 -2.47
C GLN A 804 -37.41 -23.77 -1.18
N VAL A 805 -38.44 -23.44 -0.39
CA VAL A 805 -38.33 -22.82 0.92
C VAL A 805 -39.05 -23.70 1.94
N THR A 806 -38.38 -24.04 3.03
CA THR A 806 -38.96 -24.78 4.16
C THR A 806 -39.09 -23.87 5.37
N VAL A 807 -40.32 -23.68 5.88
CA VAL A 807 -40.61 -22.84 7.05
C VAL A 807 -41.11 -23.75 8.17
N SER A 808 -40.42 -23.75 9.32
CA SER A 808 -40.73 -24.62 10.47
C SER A 808 -41.42 -23.86 11.60
N GLU A 809 -42.33 -24.52 12.33
CA GLU A 809 -42.93 -23.98 13.55
C GLU A 809 -41.89 -23.81 14.67
N SER A 810 -41.98 -22.73 15.46
CA SER A 810 -41.13 -22.49 16.64
C SER A 810 -41.56 -23.40 17.81
N SER A 811 -40.59 -24.04 18.49
CA SER A 811 -40.85 -25.07 19.51
C SER A 811 -40.50 -24.62 20.93
N TYR A 812 -41.47 -24.10 21.66
CA TYR A 812 -41.30 -23.61 23.04
C TYR A 812 -41.25 -24.72 24.11
N CYS A 813 -40.65 -24.42 25.27
CA CYS A 813 -40.62 -25.36 26.40
C CYS A 813 -42.02 -25.60 27.01
N GLU A 814 -42.33 -26.86 27.38
CA GLU A 814 -43.58 -27.22 28.07
C GLU A 814 -43.75 -26.50 29.42
N ALA A 815 -44.99 -26.17 29.79
CA ALA A 815 -45.36 -25.61 31.09
C ALA A 815 -46.68 -26.21 31.62
N SER A 816 -46.91 -26.18 32.95
CA SER A 816 -48.17 -26.61 33.57
C SER A 816 -48.38 -26.08 34.99
N GLY A 817 -49.64 -25.88 35.39
CA GLY A 817 -50.05 -25.56 36.76
C GLY A 817 -51.28 -26.37 37.22
N ASN A 818 -51.61 -26.29 38.51
CA ASN A 818 -52.80 -26.90 39.11
C ASN A 818 -53.86 -25.83 39.43
N THR A 819 -54.97 -25.84 38.69
CA THR A 819 -56.00 -24.78 38.71
C THR A 819 -57.17 -24.99 39.67
N ARG A 820 -56.99 -25.87 40.66
CA ARG A 820 -58.10 -26.38 41.48
C ARG A 820 -58.83 -25.32 42.31
N TYR A 821 -58.13 -24.26 42.72
CA TYR A 821 -58.68 -23.17 43.53
C TYR A 821 -58.25 -21.77 43.04
N GLU A 822 -57.13 -21.69 42.30
CA GLU A 822 -56.51 -20.49 41.75
C GLU A 822 -56.27 -20.68 40.24
N TRP A 823 -56.65 -19.72 39.38
CA TRP A 823 -56.39 -19.77 37.93
C TRP A 823 -56.35 -18.38 37.29
N ILE A 824 -55.93 -18.23 36.03
CA ILE A 824 -55.95 -16.94 35.34
C ILE A 824 -57.36 -16.70 34.79
N ALA A 825 -58.04 -15.67 35.28
CA ALA A 825 -59.42 -15.37 34.88
C ALA A 825 -59.50 -14.35 33.73
N ASN A 826 -58.56 -13.40 33.65
CA ASN A 826 -58.46 -12.47 32.52
C ASN A 826 -57.07 -11.82 32.41
N VAL A 827 -56.54 -11.74 31.19
CA VAL A 827 -55.36 -10.92 30.82
C VAL A 827 -55.84 -9.76 29.94
N GLN A 828 -55.41 -8.52 30.24
CA GLN A 828 -55.80 -7.31 29.52
C GLN A 828 -54.61 -6.37 29.28
N SER A 829 -54.51 -5.80 28.09
CA SER A 829 -53.60 -4.70 27.74
C SER A 829 -54.33 -3.70 26.84
N GLY A 830 -54.50 -2.45 27.27
CA GLY A 830 -55.27 -1.46 26.52
C GLY A 830 -56.68 -1.95 26.18
N SER A 831 -56.96 -2.10 24.88
CA SER A 831 -58.21 -2.63 24.31
C SER A 831 -58.26 -4.16 24.22
N PHE A 832 -57.12 -4.86 24.25
CA PHE A 832 -57.06 -6.32 24.28
C PHE A 832 -57.56 -6.85 25.61
N THR A 833 -58.45 -7.84 25.60
CA THR A 833 -58.83 -8.59 26.80
C THR A 833 -59.11 -10.04 26.45
N ASN A 834 -58.58 -10.97 27.26
CA ASN A 834 -58.77 -12.40 27.10
C ASN A 834 -59.28 -13.02 28.42
N PRO A 835 -60.59 -13.34 28.52
CA PRO A 835 -61.13 -14.07 29.65
C PRO A 835 -60.85 -15.58 29.52
N SER A 836 -60.43 -16.19 30.62
CA SER A 836 -59.83 -17.53 30.66
C SER A 836 -60.51 -18.47 31.66
N GLN A 837 -60.15 -19.76 31.60
CA GLN A 837 -60.73 -20.85 32.39
C GLN A 837 -59.60 -21.76 32.88
N GLY A 838 -59.61 -22.11 34.17
CA GLY A 838 -58.49 -22.82 34.79
C GLY A 838 -58.30 -24.25 34.31
N VAL A 839 -57.35 -24.47 33.40
CA VAL A 839 -56.93 -25.78 32.87
C VAL A 839 -55.43 -26.07 33.03
N GLY A 840 -54.63 -25.10 33.47
CA GLY A 840 -53.25 -25.27 33.96
C GLY A 840 -52.17 -24.87 32.96
N TYR A 841 -52.43 -25.03 31.67
CA TYR A 841 -51.70 -24.38 30.57
C TYR A 841 -52.67 -24.08 29.43
N GLN A 842 -52.62 -22.87 28.87
CA GLN A 842 -53.31 -22.56 27.61
C GLN A 842 -52.38 -21.87 26.61
N ASP A 843 -52.40 -22.38 25.39
CA ASP A 843 -51.83 -21.74 24.22
C ASP A 843 -52.86 -20.76 23.63
N PHE A 844 -52.52 -19.48 23.67
CA PHE A 844 -53.22 -18.39 23.00
C PHE A 844 -52.29 -17.61 22.05
N THR A 845 -51.28 -18.26 21.48
CA THR A 845 -50.42 -17.67 20.43
C THR A 845 -51.23 -17.22 19.21
N ASN A 846 -52.41 -17.80 18.99
CA ASN A 846 -53.40 -17.33 18.00
C ASN A 846 -54.13 -16.01 18.36
N LYS A 847 -53.78 -15.35 19.49
CA LYS A 847 -54.28 -14.05 19.92
C LYS A 847 -53.11 -13.07 20.04
N VAL A 848 -53.25 -11.92 19.39
CA VAL A 848 -52.22 -10.88 19.35
C VAL A 848 -52.53 -9.78 20.36
N ILE A 849 -51.55 -9.45 21.19
CA ILE A 849 -51.52 -8.25 22.04
C ILE A 849 -50.60 -7.23 21.37
N GLU A 850 -51.09 -6.01 21.13
CA GLU A 850 -50.25 -4.93 20.63
C GLU A 850 -49.61 -4.18 21.81
N LEU A 851 -48.28 -4.04 21.79
CA LEU A 851 -47.47 -3.35 22.79
C LEU A 851 -46.50 -2.38 22.09
N THR A 852 -46.02 -1.33 22.76
CA THR A 852 -44.91 -0.50 22.24
C THR A 852 -43.58 -0.90 22.87
N GLU A 853 -42.45 -0.44 22.33
CA GLU A 853 -41.20 -0.47 23.09
C GLU A 853 -41.31 0.32 24.41
N GLY A 854 -40.52 -0.06 25.41
CA GLY A 854 -40.57 0.55 26.74
C GLY A 854 -41.76 0.07 27.59
N ASN A 855 -42.32 0.96 28.40
CA ASN A 855 -43.24 0.61 29.48
C ASN A 855 -44.70 0.49 29.03
N ASN A 856 -45.25 -0.70 29.17
CA ASN A 856 -46.64 -1.06 28.88
C ASN A 856 -47.37 -1.44 30.18
N THR A 857 -48.70 -1.40 30.18
CA THR A 857 -49.52 -1.74 31.36
C THR A 857 -50.38 -2.98 31.12
N LEU A 858 -50.03 -4.11 31.75
CA LEU A 858 -50.89 -5.28 31.83
C LEU A 858 -51.83 -5.18 33.03
N THR A 859 -53.07 -5.62 32.86
CA THR A 859 -54.01 -5.88 33.96
C THR A 859 -54.36 -7.36 33.98
N LEU A 860 -54.08 -8.00 35.11
CA LEU A 860 -54.08 -9.44 35.31
C LEU A 860 -55.09 -9.77 36.41
N THR A 861 -56.00 -10.71 36.15
CA THR A 861 -57.11 -11.03 37.09
C THR A 861 -57.04 -12.47 37.53
N ALA A 862 -56.90 -12.69 38.85
CA ALA A 862 -56.95 -14.02 39.44
C ALA A 862 -58.40 -14.52 39.56
N GLY A 863 -58.66 -15.73 39.07
CA GLY A 863 -59.80 -16.53 39.47
C GLY A 863 -59.47 -17.27 40.76
N GLY A 864 -60.21 -16.99 41.83
CA GLY A 864 -59.92 -17.53 43.17
C GLY A 864 -60.28 -16.55 44.28
N THR A 865 -59.76 -16.79 45.49
CA THR A 865 -59.95 -15.88 46.65
C THR A 865 -58.68 -15.64 47.47
N TYR A 866 -57.56 -16.23 47.09
CA TYR A 866 -56.27 -16.07 47.73
C TYR A 866 -55.51 -14.84 47.19
N THR A 867 -54.21 -14.75 47.49
CA THR A 867 -53.34 -13.68 46.99
C THR A 867 -52.37 -14.32 46.02
N GLU A 868 -52.46 -13.95 44.75
CA GLU A 868 -51.67 -14.56 43.69
C GLU A 868 -50.47 -13.69 43.32
N HIS A 869 -49.41 -14.34 42.86
CA HIS A 869 -48.18 -13.71 42.40
C HIS A 869 -47.99 -13.94 40.91
N TRP A 870 -47.56 -12.90 40.20
CA TRP A 870 -47.49 -12.87 38.75
C TRP A 870 -46.06 -12.61 38.27
N VAL A 871 -45.70 -13.27 37.18
CA VAL A 871 -44.47 -13.07 36.43
C VAL A 871 -44.77 -13.29 34.95
N ALA A 872 -44.13 -12.54 34.06
CA ALA A 872 -44.21 -12.80 32.63
C ALA A 872 -42.84 -12.68 31.96
N TRP A 873 -42.63 -13.52 30.94
CA TRP A 873 -41.44 -13.57 30.12
C TRP A 873 -41.80 -13.24 28.66
N LEU A 874 -41.01 -12.39 28.01
CA LEU A 874 -41.09 -12.15 26.58
C LEU A 874 -39.89 -12.83 25.93
N ASP A 875 -40.12 -13.87 25.13
CA ASP A 875 -39.05 -14.40 24.27
C ASP A 875 -38.68 -13.29 23.28
N SER A 876 -37.48 -12.75 23.46
CA SER A 876 -37.05 -11.45 22.92
C SER A 876 -35.93 -11.59 21.90
N ASN A 877 -35.20 -12.71 21.92
CA ASN A 877 -34.35 -13.16 20.84
C ASN A 877 -35.08 -14.12 19.88
N ASN A 878 -36.27 -14.60 20.27
CA ASN A 878 -37.10 -15.58 19.58
C ASN A 878 -36.29 -16.89 19.38
N ASP A 879 -35.75 -17.45 20.48
CA ASP A 879 -34.98 -18.70 20.50
C ASP A 879 -35.77 -19.93 20.99
N GLY A 880 -37.03 -19.75 21.38
CA GLY A 880 -37.91 -20.81 21.89
C GLY A 880 -37.74 -21.08 23.40
N THR A 881 -36.81 -20.38 24.06
CA THR A 881 -36.60 -20.46 25.50
C THR A 881 -36.97 -19.13 26.18
N PHE A 882 -37.25 -19.20 27.49
CA PHE A 882 -37.64 -18.04 28.28
C PHE A 882 -36.63 -17.86 29.41
N SER A 883 -35.57 -17.09 29.13
CA SER A 883 -34.42 -16.93 30.02
C SER A 883 -34.70 -16.00 31.22
N GLU A 884 -33.80 -15.95 32.21
CA GLU A 884 -33.98 -15.07 33.38
C GLU A 884 -33.91 -13.57 33.02
N ASN A 885 -33.14 -13.22 31.99
CA ASN A 885 -33.03 -11.86 31.44
C ASN A 885 -34.28 -11.42 30.65
N GLU A 886 -35.23 -12.33 30.40
CA GLU A 886 -36.44 -12.07 29.61
C GLU A 886 -37.70 -11.86 30.47
N LYS A 887 -37.54 -11.80 31.80
CA LYS A 887 -38.60 -11.45 32.75
C LYS A 887 -39.00 -9.98 32.63
N VAL A 888 -39.92 -9.69 31.73
CA VAL A 888 -40.46 -8.35 31.45
C VAL A 888 -41.47 -7.85 32.50
N LEU A 889 -42.05 -8.73 33.33
CA LEU A 889 -42.94 -8.37 34.45
C LEU A 889 -42.60 -9.20 35.69
N THR A 890 -42.40 -8.53 36.83
CA THR A 890 -42.12 -9.16 38.14
C THR A 890 -42.71 -8.36 39.31
N GLY A 891 -42.75 -8.95 40.51
CA GLY A 891 -43.14 -8.26 41.75
C GLY A 891 -44.64 -7.98 41.94
N VAL A 892 -45.45 -8.22 40.92
CA VAL A 892 -46.91 -8.02 40.94
C VAL A 892 -47.58 -9.10 41.78
N SER A 893 -48.42 -8.71 42.73
CA SER A 893 -49.26 -9.64 43.51
C SER A 893 -50.50 -8.96 44.09
N GLY A 894 -51.56 -9.73 44.34
CA GLY A 894 -52.80 -9.21 44.92
C GLY A 894 -54.00 -10.16 44.84
N LYS A 895 -55.20 -9.61 45.09
CA LYS A 895 -56.46 -10.35 45.06
C LYS A 895 -57.38 -9.79 43.98
N GLY A 896 -57.90 -10.63 43.10
CA GLY A 896 -58.72 -10.20 41.96
C GLY A 896 -57.86 -9.58 40.86
N ALA A 897 -58.25 -8.40 40.37
CA ALA A 897 -57.53 -7.67 39.33
C ALA A 897 -56.37 -6.84 39.91
N VAL A 898 -55.19 -6.96 39.30
CA VAL A 898 -53.98 -6.19 39.60
C VAL A 898 -53.38 -5.65 38.30
N SER A 899 -52.79 -4.46 38.35
CA SER A 899 -52.07 -3.89 37.20
C SER A 899 -50.56 -3.91 37.43
N GLY A 900 -49.81 -4.34 36.43
CA GLY A 900 -48.35 -4.39 36.42
C GLY A 900 -47.78 -3.60 35.25
N GLN A 901 -46.55 -3.10 35.40
CA GLN A 901 -45.76 -2.67 34.26
C GLN A 901 -45.07 -3.86 33.62
N LEU A 902 -45.05 -3.86 32.28
CA LEU A 902 -44.26 -4.75 31.44
C LEU A 902 -43.34 -3.88 30.60
N THR A 903 -42.03 -4.10 30.67
CA THR A 903 -41.06 -3.34 29.86
C THR A 903 -40.61 -4.16 28.66
N VAL A 904 -40.96 -3.71 27.45
CA VAL A 904 -40.48 -4.29 26.18
C VAL A 904 -39.09 -3.72 25.86
N PRO A 905 -38.06 -4.55 25.59
CA PRO A 905 -36.75 -4.08 25.16
C PRO A 905 -36.78 -3.25 23.86
N ALA A 906 -35.75 -2.43 23.65
CA ALA A 906 -35.60 -1.65 22.43
C ALA A 906 -34.97 -2.47 21.29
N GLY A 907 -35.30 -2.14 20.03
CA GLY A 907 -34.87 -2.88 18.83
C GLY A 907 -35.84 -3.98 18.40
N LEU A 908 -37.07 -3.98 18.93
CA LEU A 908 -38.10 -5.02 18.73
C LEU A 908 -39.29 -4.54 17.88
N VAL A 909 -39.40 -3.25 17.52
CA VAL A 909 -40.45 -2.74 16.62
C VAL A 909 -40.63 -3.62 15.38
N GLY A 910 -41.89 -3.94 15.06
CA GLY A 910 -42.29 -4.74 13.91
C GLY A 910 -42.21 -6.25 14.13
N GLN A 911 -41.57 -6.72 15.20
CA GLN A 911 -41.43 -8.15 15.48
C GLN A 911 -42.70 -8.76 16.08
N SER A 912 -42.89 -10.04 15.78
CA SER A 912 -43.89 -10.92 16.40
C SER A 912 -43.17 -11.84 17.38
N LEU A 913 -43.47 -11.72 18.67
CA LEU A 913 -42.78 -12.37 19.78
C LEU A 913 -43.78 -13.13 20.67
N ILE A 914 -43.32 -14.03 21.56
CA ILE A 914 -44.22 -14.72 22.50
C ILE A 914 -44.07 -14.20 23.93
N LEU A 915 -45.19 -13.84 24.55
CA LEU A 915 -45.30 -13.52 25.97
C LEU A 915 -45.90 -14.71 26.72
N ARG A 916 -45.11 -15.32 27.61
CA ARG A 916 -45.57 -16.31 28.58
C ARG A 916 -45.92 -15.63 29.90
N VAL A 917 -47.19 -15.68 30.30
CA VAL A 917 -47.71 -15.17 31.58
C VAL A 917 -47.91 -16.34 32.54
N ALA A 918 -47.34 -16.27 33.75
CA ALA A 918 -47.55 -17.27 34.78
C ALA A 918 -48.10 -16.64 36.08
N MET A 919 -49.11 -17.30 36.64
CA MET A 919 -49.74 -16.97 37.91
C MET A 919 -49.54 -18.13 38.88
N LYS A 920 -49.16 -17.82 40.13
CA LYS A 920 -48.92 -18.84 41.16
C LYS A 920 -49.32 -18.39 42.57
N TYR A 921 -49.83 -19.34 43.34
CA TYR A 921 -50.13 -19.18 44.76
C TYR A 921 -48.87 -19.07 45.64
N SER A 922 -48.90 -18.15 46.60
CA SER A 922 -47.89 -17.91 47.67
C SER A 922 -46.48 -17.45 47.25
N SER A 923 -46.07 -17.65 45.99
CA SER A 923 -44.84 -17.10 45.41
C SER A 923 -45.00 -16.92 43.91
N ALA A 924 -44.19 -16.07 43.28
CA ALA A 924 -44.06 -16.09 41.82
C ALA A 924 -43.52 -17.45 41.32
N ALA A 925 -43.70 -17.74 40.03
CA ALA A 925 -43.08 -18.89 39.39
C ALA A 925 -41.56 -18.68 39.23
N ASN A 926 -40.78 -19.73 39.54
CA ASN A 926 -39.30 -19.65 39.52
C ASN A 926 -38.69 -20.01 38.16
N SER A 927 -39.49 -20.48 37.21
CA SER A 927 -39.11 -20.79 35.83
C SER A 927 -40.35 -20.66 34.95
N ALA A 928 -40.12 -20.37 33.66
CA ALA A 928 -41.13 -20.38 32.62
C ALA A 928 -41.49 -21.80 32.14
N CYS A 929 -40.66 -22.80 32.46
CA CYS A 929 -40.79 -24.17 31.96
C CYS A 929 -41.12 -25.16 33.10
N GLY A 930 -41.81 -26.25 32.77
CA GLY A 930 -42.17 -27.32 33.70
C GLY A 930 -43.41 -27.02 34.55
N ASN A 931 -43.54 -27.73 35.68
CA ASN A 931 -44.69 -27.57 36.57
C ASN A 931 -44.45 -26.45 37.60
N ILE A 932 -45.29 -25.43 37.60
CA ILE A 932 -45.13 -24.25 38.48
C ILE A 932 -45.70 -24.46 39.90
N GLY A 933 -46.62 -25.41 40.08
CA GLY A 933 -47.39 -25.65 41.32
C GLY A 933 -48.86 -25.24 41.17
N ASP A 934 -49.49 -24.84 42.27
CA ASP A 934 -50.87 -24.31 42.29
C ASP A 934 -50.91 -22.93 41.59
N GLY A 935 -51.67 -22.84 40.50
CA GLY A 935 -51.58 -21.75 39.52
C GLY A 935 -51.82 -22.17 38.07
N GLU A 936 -51.49 -21.30 37.12
CA GLU A 936 -51.69 -21.48 35.68
C GLU A 936 -50.66 -20.69 34.83
N VAL A 937 -50.45 -21.13 33.58
CA VAL A 937 -49.58 -20.48 32.58
C VAL A 937 -50.36 -20.27 31.28
N GLU A 938 -50.17 -19.12 30.64
CA GLU A 938 -50.80 -18.74 29.37
C GLU A 938 -49.80 -18.06 28.43
N ASP A 939 -49.75 -18.50 27.17
CA ASP A 939 -48.85 -17.95 26.14
C ASP A 939 -49.61 -17.13 25.10
N TYR A 940 -49.10 -15.96 24.73
CA TYR A 940 -49.72 -15.01 23.80
C TYR A 940 -48.73 -14.52 22.74
N THR A 941 -49.21 -14.17 21.55
CA THR A 941 -48.40 -13.44 20.57
C THR A 941 -48.41 -11.94 20.89
N ILE A 942 -47.23 -11.32 20.85
CA ILE A 942 -47.02 -9.89 20.96
C ILE A 942 -46.65 -9.34 19.58
N LEU A 943 -47.33 -8.28 19.15
CA LEU A 943 -46.89 -7.45 18.03
C LEU A 943 -46.35 -6.13 18.59
N VAL A 944 -45.04 -5.92 18.48
CA VAL A 944 -44.40 -4.69 18.95
C VAL A 944 -44.61 -3.59 17.91
N LYS A 945 -45.33 -2.54 18.28
CA LYS A 945 -45.47 -1.31 17.51
C LYS A 945 -44.31 -0.37 17.82
N SER A 946 -43.98 0.47 16.86
CA SER A 946 -43.35 1.76 17.17
C SER A 946 -44.24 2.51 18.16
N GLY A 947 -43.68 2.96 19.28
CA GLY A 947 -44.22 4.16 19.92
C GLY A 947 -44.17 5.32 18.92
N GLU A 948 -44.97 6.38 19.12
CA GLU A 948 -44.94 7.55 18.23
C GLU A 948 -43.61 8.31 18.40
N THR A 949 -42.58 7.85 17.69
CA THR A 949 -41.25 8.47 17.67
C THR A 949 -41.26 9.68 16.75
N PRO A 950 -40.83 10.87 17.23
CA PRO A 950 -40.74 12.05 16.40
C PRO A 950 -39.73 11.89 15.24
N PRO A 951 -39.88 12.65 14.13
CA PRO A 951 -39.10 12.44 12.91
C PRO A 951 -37.60 12.71 13.06
N PRO A 952 -36.75 12.14 12.18
CA PRO A 952 -35.30 12.29 12.25
C PRO A 952 -34.82 13.73 12.09
N VAL A 953 -33.81 14.05 12.89
CA VAL A 953 -33.19 15.38 12.96
C VAL A 953 -32.32 15.62 11.72
N THR A 954 -32.82 16.43 10.78
CA THR A 954 -32.07 16.84 9.57
C THR A 954 -31.25 18.10 9.83
N ALA A 955 -30.09 18.22 9.18
CA ALA A 955 -29.21 19.39 9.32
C ALA A 955 -29.90 20.73 8.98
N VAL A 956 -29.40 21.85 9.52
CA VAL A 956 -29.95 23.18 9.23
C VAL A 956 -29.55 23.64 7.82
N SER A 957 -30.52 23.80 6.91
CA SER A 957 -30.28 24.36 5.58
C SER A 957 -29.97 25.87 5.63
N ASN A 958 -29.02 26.31 4.79
CA ASN A 958 -28.64 27.72 4.73
C ASN A 958 -29.66 28.54 3.91
N ALA A 959 -30.71 28.99 4.59
CA ALA A 959 -31.78 29.80 4.03
C ALA A 959 -31.29 31.13 3.44
N CYS A 960 -30.16 31.67 3.91
CA CYS A 960 -29.61 32.94 3.41
C CYS A 960 -28.98 32.86 2.01
N LEU A 961 -28.87 31.66 1.43
CA LEU A 961 -28.52 31.49 0.01
C LEU A 961 -29.72 31.72 -0.93
N THR A 962 -30.96 31.60 -0.44
CA THR A 962 -32.18 31.58 -1.28
C THR A 962 -33.28 32.54 -0.82
N GLN A 963 -33.17 33.13 0.37
CA GLN A 963 -34.16 34.03 0.95
C GLN A 963 -33.59 35.41 1.27
N SER A 964 -34.45 36.44 1.22
CA SER A 964 -34.11 37.78 1.73
C SER A 964 -34.10 37.78 3.27
N PRO A 965 -33.09 38.39 3.93
CA PRO A 965 -33.01 38.42 5.39
C PRO A 965 -34.20 39.13 6.08
N ILE A 966 -34.77 38.50 7.11
CA ILE A 966 -35.80 39.10 7.97
C ILE A 966 -35.18 39.81 9.19
N THR A 967 -35.77 40.95 9.55
CA THR A 967 -35.40 41.75 10.75
C THR A 967 -36.42 41.60 11.90
N GLY A 968 -37.41 40.73 11.74
CA GLY A 968 -38.50 40.47 12.68
C GLY A 968 -39.72 39.88 11.96
N GLY A 969 -40.68 39.32 12.70
CA GLY A 969 -41.91 38.76 12.12
C GLY A 969 -42.44 37.48 12.78
N ARG A 970 -42.99 36.58 11.96
CA ARG A 970 -43.47 35.25 12.33
C ARG A 970 -42.60 34.18 11.66
N LEU A 971 -42.25 33.15 12.42
CA LEU A 971 -41.64 31.91 11.92
C LEU A 971 -42.72 30.85 11.66
N GLU A 972 -42.40 29.87 10.82
CA GLU A 972 -43.22 28.69 10.55
C GLU A 972 -42.43 27.43 10.90
N ALA A 973 -43.07 26.47 11.56
CA ALA A 973 -42.39 25.28 12.05
C ALA A 973 -41.92 24.38 10.89
N GLY A 974 -40.74 23.77 11.02
CA GLY A 974 -40.10 22.97 9.98
C GLY A 974 -39.45 23.75 8.83
N THR A 975 -39.55 25.10 8.82
CA THR A 975 -39.08 25.95 7.72
C THR A 975 -37.92 26.84 8.15
N ALA A 976 -36.76 26.70 7.52
CA ALA A 976 -35.61 27.56 7.75
C ALA A 976 -35.87 28.98 7.18
N SER A 977 -35.50 30.00 7.96
CA SER A 977 -35.67 31.43 7.65
C SER A 977 -34.33 32.15 7.74
N CYS A 978 -33.99 32.98 6.74
CA CYS A 978 -32.79 33.83 6.81
C CYS A 978 -33.00 35.04 7.74
N LEU A 979 -32.12 35.23 8.73
CA LEU A 979 -32.06 36.42 9.59
C LEU A 979 -31.03 37.42 9.05
N GLY A 980 -31.18 38.69 9.42
CA GLY A 980 -30.14 39.69 9.18
C GLY A 980 -30.33 40.99 9.92
N GLY A 981 -29.25 41.77 9.96
CA GLY A 981 -29.18 43.04 10.67
C GLY A 981 -28.36 42.95 11.96
N ASN A 982 -27.79 44.09 12.35
CA ASN A 982 -27.03 44.27 13.58
C ASN A 982 -27.93 44.89 14.66
N GLY A 983 -28.34 44.12 15.66
CA GLY A 983 -29.22 44.58 16.74
C GLY A 983 -30.28 43.55 17.17
N THR A 984 -31.14 43.93 18.12
CA THR A 984 -32.16 43.04 18.66
C THR A 984 -33.27 42.74 17.66
N LEU A 985 -33.43 41.46 17.29
CA LEU A 985 -34.56 40.97 16.49
C LEU A 985 -35.69 40.45 17.40
N TRP A 986 -36.93 40.56 16.90
CA TRP A 986 -38.14 40.11 17.58
C TRP A 986 -38.98 39.22 16.67
N LEU A 987 -39.15 37.96 17.06
CA LEU A 987 -39.86 36.94 16.27
C LEU A 987 -41.01 36.32 17.07
N SER A 988 -41.92 35.62 16.38
CA SER A 988 -43.08 34.97 16.96
C SER A 988 -43.38 33.64 16.27
N LEU A 989 -43.96 32.69 16.99
CA LEU A 989 -44.38 31.38 16.49
C LEU A 989 -45.77 31.06 17.04
N ALA A 990 -46.65 30.57 16.18
CA ALA A 990 -48.03 30.22 16.52
C ALA A 990 -48.17 28.70 16.74
N ASP A 991 -49.39 28.26 17.03
CA ASP A 991 -49.79 26.85 17.07
C ASP A 991 -49.05 25.97 18.11
N VAL A 992 -48.18 26.57 18.94
CA VAL A 992 -47.30 25.87 19.91
C VAL A 992 -48.09 25.03 20.91
N SER A 993 -49.30 25.45 21.29
CA SER A 993 -50.19 24.71 22.19
C SER A 993 -50.76 23.41 21.60
N ALA A 994 -50.40 23.05 20.37
CA ALA A 994 -50.73 21.75 19.74
C ALA A 994 -49.54 20.77 19.73
N ALA A 995 -48.33 21.23 20.06
CA ALA A 995 -47.13 20.41 20.15
C ALA A 995 -46.89 19.88 21.59
N GLN A 996 -45.94 18.97 21.75
CA GLN A 996 -45.39 18.48 23.02
C GLN A 996 -44.01 19.08 23.33
N SER A 997 -43.18 19.34 22.31
CA SER A 997 -41.87 19.99 22.42
C SER A 997 -41.63 21.05 21.32
N VAL A 998 -40.67 21.95 21.58
CA VAL A 998 -40.20 22.97 20.65
C VAL A 998 -38.67 22.94 20.62
N ALA A 999 -38.10 22.75 19.44
CA ALA A 999 -36.66 22.74 19.20
C ALA A 999 -36.29 23.93 18.28
N ILE A 1000 -35.40 24.80 18.75
CA ILE A 1000 -35.02 26.05 18.07
C ILE A 1000 -33.54 25.96 17.76
N THR A 1001 -33.17 26.08 16.49
CA THR A 1001 -31.77 26.00 16.04
C THR A 1001 -31.41 27.20 15.18
N THR A 1002 -30.26 27.83 15.41
CA THR A 1002 -29.64 28.81 14.48
C THR A 1002 -28.31 28.29 13.96
N ALA A 1003 -27.95 28.57 12.71
CA ALA A 1003 -26.67 28.17 12.11
C ALA A 1003 -26.23 29.15 11.00
N HIS A 1004 -25.03 28.95 10.44
CA HIS A 1004 -24.45 29.70 9.29
C HIS A 1004 -24.11 31.19 9.54
N GLY A 1005 -24.34 31.71 10.75
CA GLY A 1005 -24.13 33.11 11.10
C GLY A 1005 -22.66 33.54 11.19
N GLN A 1006 -22.41 34.84 11.06
CA GLN A 1006 -21.07 35.45 11.20
C GLN A 1006 -20.67 35.76 12.65
N GLY A 1007 -21.55 35.53 13.62
CA GLY A 1007 -21.28 35.78 15.05
C GLY A 1007 -22.17 34.94 15.96
N ASN A 1008 -21.76 34.81 17.22
CA ASN A 1008 -22.54 34.17 18.26
C ASN A 1008 -23.78 34.99 18.61
N LEU A 1009 -24.94 34.34 18.66
CA LEU A 1009 -26.21 34.96 19.02
C LEU A 1009 -26.62 34.61 20.46
N GLU A 1010 -27.31 35.54 21.09
CA GLU A 1010 -28.00 35.31 22.36
C GLU A 1010 -29.50 35.26 22.08
N VAL A 1011 -30.09 34.07 22.22
CA VAL A 1011 -31.50 33.80 21.92
C VAL A 1011 -32.27 33.64 23.23
N PHE A 1012 -33.41 34.31 23.36
CA PHE A 1012 -34.38 34.11 24.44
C PHE A 1012 -35.72 33.66 23.87
N TYR A 1013 -36.36 32.72 24.54
CA TYR A 1013 -37.67 32.15 24.19
C TYR A 1013 -38.66 32.31 25.35
N LYS A 1014 -39.93 32.57 25.03
CA LYS A 1014 -41.05 32.56 26.00
C LYS A 1014 -42.39 32.15 25.37
N ASN A 1015 -43.14 31.29 26.06
CA ASN A 1015 -44.50 30.89 25.72
C ASN A 1015 -45.51 31.84 26.40
N GLY A 1016 -46.17 32.70 25.60
CA GLY A 1016 -47.08 33.73 26.12
C GLY A 1016 -46.41 34.98 26.66
N GLY A 1017 -46.08 35.91 25.77
CA GLY A 1017 -45.48 37.21 26.07
C GLY A 1017 -44.04 37.33 25.60
N TRP A 1018 -43.60 38.56 25.33
CA TRP A 1018 -42.26 38.85 24.82
C TRP A 1018 -41.17 38.60 25.88
N PRO A 1019 -40.10 37.85 25.57
CA PRO A 1019 -39.01 37.60 26.52
C PRO A 1019 -38.13 38.85 26.73
N SER A 1020 -37.44 38.88 27.87
CA SER A 1020 -36.41 39.85 28.21
C SER A 1020 -35.29 39.18 29.01
N GLU A 1021 -34.15 39.84 29.16
CA GLU A 1021 -32.95 39.39 29.88
C GLU A 1021 -33.22 38.97 31.35
N SER A 1022 -34.35 39.38 31.92
CA SER A 1022 -34.79 39.06 33.28
C SER A 1022 -36.10 38.25 33.36
N ASP A 1023 -36.72 37.93 32.23
CA ASP A 1023 -38.01 37.23 32.15
C ASP A 1023 -38.13 36.45 30.82
N TYR A 1024 -37.76 35.17 30.86
CA TYR A 1024 -37.76 34.23 29.74
C TYR A 1024 -38.03 32.82 30.26
N ASP A 1025 -38.49 31.91 29.40
CA ASP A 1025 -38.70 30.49 29.76
C ASP A 1025 -37.45 29.65 29.45
N ALA A 1026 -36.73 29.98 28.37
CA ALA A 1026 -35.41 29.43 28.05
C ALA A 1026 -34.54 30.43 27.28
N THR A 1027 -33.22 30.17 27.26
CA THR A 1027 -32.23 30.97 26.52
C THR A 1027 -31.06 30.10 26.06
N SER A 1028 -30.39 30.50 24.97
CA SER A 1028 -29.11 29.93 24.52
C SER A 1028 -28.14 31.08 24.18
N ASN A 1029 -26.88 30.86 24.53
CA ASN A 1029 -25.74 31.72 24.21
C ASN A 1029 -24.49 30.82 24.30
N SER A 1030 -24.21 30.06 23.23
CA SER A 1030 -23.31 28.89 23.24
C SER A 1030 -21.82 29.22 23.30
N GLY A 1031 -21.45 30.43 22.89
CA GLY A 1031 -20.07 30.81 22.55
C GLY A 1031 -19.67 30.45 21.11
N THR A 1032 -20.60 30.01 20.26
CA THR A 1032 -20.36 29.51 18.90
C THR A 1032 -21.29 30.18 17.87
N HIS A 1033 -21.16 29.84 16.58
CA HIS A 1033 -22.01 30.35 15.51
C HIS A 1033 -23.36 29.61 15.38
N THR A 1034 -23.65 28.69 16.30
CA THR A 1034 -24.82 27.80 16.29
C THR A 1034 -25.49 27.78 17.67
N GLU A 1035 -26.77 28.15 17.75
CA GLU A 1035 -27.53 28.17 19.01
C GLU A 1035 -28.60 27.08 19.03
N CYS A 1036 -28.88 26.52 20.21
CA CYS A 1036 -29.89 25.49 20.42
C CYS A 1036 -30.70 25.76 21.69
N ILE A 1037 -32.02 25.88 21.54
CA ILE A 1037 -32.97 25.83 22.67
C ILE A 1037 -33.92 24.65 22.43
N TYR A 1038 -33.97 23.72 23.37
CA TYR A 1038 -34.93 22.61 23.38
C TYR A 1038 -35.79 22.68 24.65
N VAL A 1039 -37.11 22.77 24.49
CA VAL A 1039 -38.06 22.93 25.60
C VAL A 1039 -39.34 22.12 25.39
N PRO A 1040 -40.05 21.74 26.46
CA PRO A 1040 -41.46 21.33 26.36
C PRO A 1040 -42.32 22.46 25.78
N ALA A 1041 -43.32 22.12 24.98
CA ALA A 1041 -44.27 23.08 24.46
C ALA A 1041 -45.17 23.62 25.60
N GLY A 1042 -45.31 24.94 25.67
CA GLY A 1042 -46.16 25.59 26.66
C GLY A 1042 -47.62 25.71 26.21
N THR A 1043 -48.53 25.94 27.17
CA THR A 1043 -49.98 25.89 26.94
C THR A 1043 -50.53 27.09 26.14
N GLN A 1044 -49.71 28.09 25.81
CA GLN A 1044 -50.12 29.25 25.02
C GLN A 1044 -49.88 28.99 23.53
N HIS A 1045 -50.88 29.32 22.71
CA HIS A 1045 -50.81 29.19 21.25
C HIS A 1045 -49.69 30.04 20.62
N TRP A 1046 -49.32 31.18 21.23
CA TRP A 1046 -48.23 32.04 20.76
C TRP A 1046 -47.00 31.96 21.67
N SER A 1047 -45.84 31.75 21.04
CA SER A 1047 -44.53 31.94 21.65
C SER A 1047 -43.75 33.06 20.95
N TYR A 1048 -42.81 33.66 21.67
CA TYR A 1048 -42.10 34.87 21.28
C TYR A 1048 -40.62 34.73 21.54
N PHE A 1049 -39.83 35.41 20.71
CA PHE A 1049 -38.38 35.32 20.71
C PHE A 1049 -37.77 36.71 20.73
N LYS A 1050 -36.65 36.83 21.45
CA LYS A 1050 -35.73 37.95 21.37
C LYS A 1050 -34.37 37.40 20.97
N ILE A 1051 -33.75 37.96 19.95
CA ILE A 1051 -32.40 37.58 19.52
C ILE A 1051 -31.51 38.81 19.59
N ASN A 1052 -30.42 38.73 20.34
CA ASN A 1052 -29.39 39.75 20.45
C ASN A 1052 -28.11 39.28 19.71
N GLY A 1053 -27.47 40.18 18.94
CA GLY A 1053 -26.19 39.92 18.27
C GLY A 1053 -26.11 40.51 16.87
N ASP A 1054 -25.14 40.05 16.08
CA ASP A 1054 -25.11 40.24 14.62
C ASP A 1054 -25.70 39.00 13.95
N ALA A 1055 -26.94 39.10 13.49
CA ALA A 1055 -27.65 37.98 12.88
C ALA A 1055 -27.36 37.82 11.38
N THR A 1056 -26.42 38.59 10.81
CA THR A 1056 -26.10 38.57 9.38
C THR A 1056 -25.72 37.17 8.90
N ASN A 1057 -26.38 36.74 7.81
CA ASN A 1057 -26.29 35.42 7.17
C ASN A 1057 -26.69 34.22 8.06
N THR A 1058 -27.32 34.47 9.22
CA THR A 1058 -27.75 33.38 10.11
C THR A 1058 -29.08 32.79 9.64
N SER A 1059 -29.15 31.48 9.49
CA SER A 1059 -30.42 30.77 9.29
C SER A 1059 -31.00 30.35 10.64
N ILE A 1060 -32.29 30.58 10.87
CA ILE A 1060 -33.03 30.04 12.03
C ILE A 1060 -34.08 29.04 11.55
N ILE A 1061 -34.28 27.97 12.31
CA ILE A 1061 -35.38 27.03 12.13
C ILE A 1061 -35.94 26.64 13.49
N VAL A 1062 -37.25 26.41 13.54
CA VAL A 1062 -37.93 25.89 14.73
C VAL A 1062 -38.73 24.67 14.31
N ASP A 1063 -38.58 23.58 15.04
CA ASP A 1063 -39.33 22.35 14.85
C ASP A 1063 -40.24 22.10 16.06
N PHE A 1064 -41.39 21.49 15.80
CA PHE A 1064 -42.23 20.90 16.85
C PHE A 1064 -41.99 19.41 16.88
N ASP A 1065 -42.07 18.83 18.08
CA ASP A 1065 -42.06 17.39 18.30
C ASP A 1065 -40.90 16.70 17.56
N THR A 1066 -39.68 17.07 17.94
CA THR A 1066 -38.41 16.43 17.55
C THR A 1066 -37.71 15.85 18.78
N ALA A 1067 -36.74 14.96 18.59
CA ALA A 1067 -35.93 14.43 19.68
C ALA A 1067 -34.88 15.42 20.23
N SER A 1068 -34.45 16.41 19.42
CA SER A 1068 -33.48 17.44 19.79
C SER A 1068 -33.55 18.64 18.84
N CYS A 1069 -32.73 19.68 19.09
CA CYS A 1069 -32.31 20.64 18.08
C CYS A 1069 -31.63 19.94 16.88
N ARG A 1070 -31.55 20.66 15.76
CA ARG A 1070 -30.80 20.23 14.57
C ARG A 1070 -29.28 20.35 14.77
N GLN A 1071 -28.54 19.63 13.93
CA GLN A 1071 -27.08 19.69 13.83
C GLN A 1071 -26.67 20.56 12.62
#